data_AF-A0A942GGU7-F1
#
_entry.id   AF-A0A942GGU7-F1
#
_cell.length_a   1.000
_cell.length_b   1.000
_cell.length_c   1.000
_cell.angle_alpha   90.00
_cell.angle_beta   90.00
_cell.angle_gamma   90.00
#
_symmetry.space_group_name_H-M   'P 1'
#
loop_
_entity.id
_entity.type
_entity.pdbx_description
1 polymer ?
#
loop_
_entity_poly.entity_id
_entity_poly.type
_entity_poly.pdbx_seq_one_letter_code
_entity_poly.pdbx_strand_id
1 'polypeptide(L)'
;QLTGLNQGIAERDGRIASLNQVVAEREQAIAQAQAQLQATQERLSQQLAAQEQLVQQLQGELSARDGQLAALNQAVSERQEQLARLSQALAEREGQVSKLLASAQESVAQLTGLNQGIAERDGRIASLNQVVAEREQAIAQAQAQLQATQERLSQQLAAQEQLVQQLQGELSARDGQIAAILRSRSWRLSKPIRVVGDQLKRIGKWFRLPLRKSVRVGKASTRTVAEKEKNDDLRPLREQEAQLQARVSGLLSSTQEAGTQIASLSQIMAEREAQIISLNQGIAERDGWISSLQTAVAERDGWVASLNQAVAERDGWISSLQTAVAERDAAAALVSSMRRSASWRLTAPLRFLGHLLRGDLITAWRIVRHVWTSTGVLVPKNLSFFFKRQFSRLFSLSGHRADSTANPEALDAIIAERWAFTRETPTHDPLIAKLPEVELPNIDIGVVTYNSSRWVKGFVKSLLTIDYPKSRITIRFVDNGSNDSTVEALQAATKRLQEAGYTVEILQMPNRGFGAGHNVAIKAGDAPFCLVTNIDLTFERDTLSRLVATAMADVANSAAWEARQKPYEHPKFYDPITGTTNWNSHACVLLRRNALNLVGYYDETLFMYGEDVELSYRLRRAGFVLRYCPSAVVNHYSYEHFEAVKPLQYAGSTFANLYIRLKYGNRIDALSVPLMGLRLVLASEVFPGSRRLALRNIFKLAWVAPKALLSRCRSKAHFPFRDWDYEMIRDGASIPVPPLHNAAPLVSVITRTYRGREVFLRQALLSVAHQTYPKIEHIVVEDGGSSMREVVEGISALTGRHIRFIALEKVGRSAAGNAGLKASTGRWCLFLDDDDLLFCDHIEVLVNALYNQPDTVAAYSLASEVVTDNPASSSERYRELTYSVPDLMRQEFDSTILAKYNFMPIQSVLFDRNLFVERGGLPEDMEALEDWVLWNRYAQGNRFIYVPKLTSMYRTPCDPERRRQRQEIFDVAYPLALARVRASGQLLNCQVKVPLEAGR
;
A
#
# COMPACT_ATOMS: atom_id res chain seq x y z
N GLN A 1 32.86 11.12 150.73
CA GLN A 1 32.45 12.03 149.62
C GLN A 1 33.29 11.83 148.35
N LEU A 2 34.63 11.76 148.42
CA LEU A 2 35.51 11.51 147.27
C LEU A 2 35.28 10.17 146.53
N THR A 3 35.00 9.08 147.25
CA THR A 3 34.75 7.75 146.65
C THR A 3 33.45 7.69 145.83
N GLY A 4 32.40 8.38 146.27
CA GLY A 4 31.14 8.47 145.52
C GLY A 4 31.23 9.33 144.26
N LEU A 5 32.09 10.35 144.26
CA LEU A 5 32.40 11.15 143.08
C LEU A 5 33.15 10.34 142.02
N ASN A 6 34.14 9.55 142.42
CA ASN A 6 34.92 8.72 141.49
C ASN A 6 34.07 7.61 140.85
N GLN A 7 33.14 7.01 141.59
CA GLN A 7 32.22 6.01 141.04
C GLN A 7 31.25 6.64 140.03
N GLY A 8 30.75 7.84 140.31
CA GLY A 8 29.90 8.59 139.37
C GLY A 8 30.64 9.09 138.12
N ILE A 9 31.96 9.34 138.20
CA ILE A 9 32.80 9.67 137.04
C ILE A 9 32.99 8.42 136.18
N ALA A 10 33.34 7.27 136.78
CA ALA A 10 33.53 6.02 136.04
C ALA A 10 32.25 5.55 135.31
N GLU A 11 31.07 5.68 135.94
CA GLU A 11 29.79 5.40 135.28
C GLU A 11 29.50 6.36 134.13
N ARG A 12 29.83 7.66 134.27
CA ARG A 12 29.68 8.66 133.20
C ARG A 12 30.65 8.40 132.06
N ASP A 13 31.89 8.04 132.33
CA ASP A 13 32.90 7.71 131.31
C ASP A 13 32.50 6.44 130.53
N GLY A 14 31.96 5.42 131.21
CA GLY A 14 31.39 4.25 130.55
C GLY A 14 30.18 4.58 129.66
N ARG A 15 29.34 5.54 130.09
CA ARG A 15 28.20 6.03 129.31
C ARG A 15 28.63 6.91 128.13
N ILE A 16 29.71 7.68 128.27
CA ILE A 16 30.31 8.47 127.19
C ILE A 16 30.94 7.52 126.16
N ALA A 17 31.63 6.47 126.58
CA ALA A 17 32.21 5.48 125.68
C ALA A 17 31.14 4.75 124.85
N SER A 18 30.03 4.33 125.48
CA SER A 18 28.92 3.70 124.74
C SER A 18 28.20 4.67 123.81
N LEU A 19 28.00 5.93 124.22
CA LEU A 19 27.46 6.96 123.36
C LEU A 19 28.37 7.25 122.16
N ASN A 20 29.68 7.32 122.36
CA ASN A 20 30.65 7.53 121.27
C ASN A 20 30.65 6.36 120.27
N GLN A 21 30.49 5.12 120.75
CA GLN A 21 30.34 3.97 119.87
C GLN A 21 29.05 4.06 119.03
N VAL A 22 27.92 4.41 119.65
CA VAL A 22 26.64 4.62 118.94
C VAL A 22 26.75 5.78 117.94
N VAL A 23 27.47 6.85 118.27
CA VAL A 23 27.73 7.97 117.35
C VAL A 23 28.55 7.49 116.16
N ALA A 24 29.65 6.74 116.37
CA ALA A 24 30.48 6.21 115.28
C ALA A 24 29.70 5.26 114.36
N GLU A 25 28.87 4.37 114.92
CA GLU A 25 28.01 3.47 114.15
C GLU A 25 26.96 4.25 113.33
N ARG A 26 26.38 5.31 113.90
CA ARG A 26 25.45 6.19 113.18
C ARG A 26 26.13 7.03 112.11
N GLU A 27 27.33 7.54 112.36
CA GLU A 27 28.12 8.26 111.35
C GLU A 27 28.45 7.36 110.16
N GLN A 28 28.81 6.10 110.41
CA GLN A 28 29.05 5.12 109.35
C GLN A 28 27.76 4.81 108.56
N ALA A 29 26.62 4.64 109.24
CA ALA A 29 25.33 4.43 108.59
C ALA A 29 24.89 5.65 107.75
N ILE A 30 25.14 6.86 108.25
CA ILE A 30 24.86 8.12 107.52
C ILE A 30 25.73 8.21 106.27
N ALA A 31 27.04 7.91 106.36
CA ALA A 31 27.94 7.90 105.21
C ALA A 31 27.49 6.88 104.14
N GLN A 32 27.06 5.69 104.55
CA GLN A 32 26.52 4.68 103.62
C GLN A 32 25.21 5.14 102.97
N ALA A 33 24.30 5.74 103.73
CA ALA A 33 23.05 6.28 103.20
C ALA A 33 23.30 7.45 102.23
N GLN A 34 24.27 8.32 102.52
CA GLN A 34 24.68 9.41 101.63
C GLN A 34 25.27 8.89 100.32
N ALA A 35 26.13 7.85 100.37
CA ALA A 35 26.68 7.23 99.17
C ALA A 35 25.58 6.57 98.31
N GLN A 36 24.63 5.87 98.93
CA GLN A 36 23.48 5.29 98.21
C GLN A 36 22.56 6.36 97.59
N LEU A 37 22.31 7.45 98.32
CA LEU A 37 21.53 8.57 97.81
C LEU A 37 22.21 9.22 96.59
N GLN A 38 23.52 9.43 96.66
CA GLN A 38 24.29 10.00 95.55
C GLN A 38 24.28 9.07 94.32
N ALA A 39 24.50 7.77 94.50
CA ALA A 39 24.41 6.80 93.40
C ALA A 39 22.99 6.74 92.78
N THR A 40 21.94 6.89 93.59
CA THR A 40 20.56 6.93 93.12
C THR A 40 20.26 8.22 92.35
N GLN A 41 20.77 9.36 92.83
CA GLN A 41 20.67 10.65 92.14
C GLN A 41 21.36 10.62 90.78
N GLU A 42 22.56 10.03 90.69
CA GLU A 42 23.28 9.88 89.42
C GLU A 42 22.55 8.95 88.45
N ARG A 43 21.97 7.85 88.94
CA ARG A 43 21.18 6.95 88.09
C ARG A 43 19.92 7.63 87.56
N LEU A 44 19.20 8.36 88.40
CA LEU A 44 18.00 9.09 88.01
C LEU A 44 18.31 10.23 87.03
N SER A 45 19.43 10.96 87.23
CA SER A 45 19.82 12.03 86.32
C SER A 45 20.19 11.50 84.92
N GLN A 46 20.87 10.35 84.84
CA GLN A 46 21.15 9.68 83.58
C GLN A 46 19.87 9.21 82.88
N GLN A 47 18.90 8.66 83.63
CA GLN A 47 17.61 8.26 83.07
C GLN A 47 16.79 9.45 82.57
N LEU A 48 16.80 10.57 83.31
CA LEU A 48 16.12 11.80 82.92
C LEU A 48 16.73 12.38 81.64
N ALA A 49 18.06 12.46 81.54
CA ALA A 49 18.75 12.95 80.35
C ALA A 49 18.43 12.11 79.09
N ALA A 50 18.36 10.78 79.23
CA ALA A 50 17.98 9.90 78.13
C ALA A 50 16.52 10.10 77.70
N GLN A 51 15.60 10.34 78.65
CA GLN A 51 14.20 10.64 78.34
C GLN A 51 14.05 12.03 77.68
N GLU A 52 14.79 13.03 78.13
CA GLU A 52 14.79 14.36 77.52
C GLU A 52 15.28 14.33 76.07
N GLN A 53 16.32 13.54 75.77
CA GLN A 53 16.78 13.32 74.39
C GLN A 53 15.72 12.64 73.52
N LEU A 54 15.03 11.61 74.04
CA LEU A 54 13.97 10.93 73.31
C LEU A 54 12.79 11.88 73.03
N VAL A 55 12.42 12.73 73.98
CA VAL A 55 11.37 13.74 73.80
C VAL A 55 11.76 14.75 72.72
N GLN A 56 13.01 15.23 72.71
CA GLN A 56 13.48 16.13 71.66
C GLN A 56 13.48 15.48 70.27
N GLN A 57 13.88 14.20 70.19
CA GLN A 57 13.83 13.46 68.93
C GLN A 57 12.39 13.31 68.42
N LEU A 58 11.46 12.91 69.29
CA LEU A 58 10.05 12.76 68.94
C LEU A 58 9.41 14.10 68.53
N GLN A 59 9.78 15.21 69.19
CA GLN A 59 9.34 16.56 68.80
C GLN A 59 9.84 16.95 67.40
N GLY A 60 11.09 16.59 67.05
CA GLY A 60 11.64 16.79 65.71
C GLY A 60 10.89 15.98 64.65
N GLU A 61 10.59 14.70 64.93
CA GLU A 61 9.82 13.84 64.03
C GLU A 61 8.38 14.34 63.84
N LEU A 62 7.75 14.85 64.90
CA LEU A 62 6.39 15.42 64.83
C LEU A 62 6.38 16.69 63.97
N SER A 63 7.34 17.59 64.17
CA SER A 63 7.50 18.80 63.35
C SER A 63 7.75 18.48 61.87
N ALA A 64 8.56 17.46 61.59
CA ALA A 64 8.77 17.00 60.22
C ALA A 64 7.49 16.44 59.58
N ARG A 65 6.69 15.67 60.35
CA ARG A 65 5.39 15.16 59.88
C ARG A 65 4.36 16.27 59.66
N ASP A 66 4.32 17.28 60.52
CA ASP A 66 3.45 18.45 60.35
C ASP A 66 3.82 19.23 59.08
N GLY A 67 5.12 19.36 58.78
CA GLY A 67 5.59 19.93 57.52
C GLY A 67 5.17 19.11 56.30
N GLN A 68 5.23 17.78 56.38
CA GLN A 68 4.75 16.89 55.32
C GLN A 68 3.24 16.98 55.11
N LEU A 69 2.45 17.08 56.18
CA LEU A 69 1.00 17.28 56.12
C LEU A 69 0.63 18.63 55.50
N ALA A 70 1.35 19.70 55.86
CA ALA A 70 1.16 21.02 55.25
C ALA A 70 1.44 20.99 53.74
N ALA A 71 2.55 20.37 53.32
CA ALA A 71 2.89 20.22 51.91
C ALA A 71 1.86 19.36 51.14
N LEU A 72 1.35 18.29 51.77
CA LEU A 72 0.33 17.45 51.16
C LEU A 72 -1.00 18.19 51.00
N ASN A 73 -1.40 18.98 51.99
CA ASN A 73 -2.61 19.80 51.92
C ASN A 73 -2.50 20.88 50.83
N GLN A 74 -1.33 21.51 50.68
CA GLN A 74 -1.09 22.43 49.58
C GLN A 74 -1.20 21.72 48.21
N ALA A 75 -0.59 20.55 48.05
CA ALA A 75 -0.67 19.79 46.80
C ALA A 75 -2.09 19.31 46.47
N VAL A 76 -2.90 18.98 47.48
CA VAL A 76 -4.33 18.65 47.30
C VAL A 76 -5.11 19.88 46.82
N SER A 77 -4.86 21.06 47.41
CA SER A 77 -5.50 22.31 47.00
C SER A 77 -5.14 22.69 45.55
N GLU A 78 -3.87 22.59 45.17
CA GLU A 78 -3.41 22.85 43.80
C GLU A 78 -4.05 21.88 42.78
N ARG A 79 -4.22 20.59 43.15
CA ARG A 79 -4.91 19.61 42.31
C ARG A 79 -6.41 19.87 42.19
N GLN A 80 -7.06 20.33 43.26
CA GLN A 80 -8.47 20.74 43.20
C GLN A 80 -8.65 21.92 42.25
N GLU A 81 -7.72 22.88 42.24
CA GLU A 81 -7.73 24.00 41.30
C GLU A 81 -7.50 23.55 39.85
N GLN A 82 -6.56 22.61 39.63
CA GLN A 82 -6.36 22.01 38.30
C GLN A 82 -7.60 21.25 37.79
N LEU A 83 -8.27 20.49 38.65
CA LEU A 83 -9.51 19.80 38.29
C LEU A 83 -10.63 20.79 37.93
N ALA A 84 -10.73 21.92 38.64
CA ALA A 84 -11.68 22.98 38.31
C ALA A 84 -11.39 23.58 36.92
N ARG A 85 -10.12 23.86 36.61
CA ARG A 85 -9.70 24.37 35.28
C ARG A 85 -9.96 23.37 34.15
N LEU A 86 -9.68 22.08 34.39
CA LEU A 86 -9.94 21.03 33.40
C LEU A 86 -11.44 20.83 33.16
N SER A 87 -12.26 20.91 34.21
CA SER A 87 -13.72 20.86 34.10
C SER A 87 -14.26 22.01 33.24
N GLN A 88 -13.74 23.23 33.45
CA GLN A 88 -14.09 24.40 32.64
C GLN A 88 -13.67 24.23 31.17
N ALA A 89 -12.45 23.75 30.92
CA ALA A 89 -11.98 23.50 29.56
C ALA A 89 -12.78 22.41 28.84
N LEU A 90 -13.25 21.39 29.57
CA LEU A 90 -14.14 20.36 29.03
C LEU A 90 -15.48 20.96 28.60
N ALA A 91 -16.10 21.80 29.44
CA ALA A 91 -17.34 22.48 29.12
C ALA A 91 -17.20 23.43 27.90
N GLU A 92 -16.07 24.12 27.77
CA GLU A 92 -15.78 24.95 26.59
C GLU A 92 -15.65 24.11 25.32
N ARG A 93 -14.99 22.94 25.39
CA ARG A 93 -14.88 22.03 24.25
C ARG A 93 -16.22 21.40 23.88
N GLU A 94 -17.06 21.03 24.83
CA GLU A 94 -18.42 20.55 24.57
C GLU A 94 -19.25 21.62 23.82
N GLY A 95 -19.11 22.89 24.20
CA GLY A 95 -19.71 24.01 23.48
C GLY A 95 -19.18 24.17 22.04
N GLN A 96 -17.88 23.98 21.81
CA GLN A 96 -17.30 24.01 20.46
C GLN A 96 -17.80 22.85 19.59
N VAL A 97 -17.89 21.64 20.15
CA VAL A 97 -18.44 20.47 19.46
C VAL A 97 -19.89 20.71 19.07
N SER A 98 -20.71 21.28 19.95
CA SER A 98 -22.10 21.62 19.65
C SER A 98 -22.23 22.62 18.49
N LYS A 99 -21.36 23.65 18.43
CA LYS A 99 -21.32 24.60 17.31
C LYS A 99 -20.92 23.95 15.99
N LEU A 100 -19.92 23.06 16.00
CA LEU A 100 -19.51 22.31 14.82
C LEU A 100 -20.62 21.38 14.34
N LEU A 101 -21.37 20.76 15.26
CA LEU A 101 -22.51 19.91 14.92
C LEU A 101 -23.62 20.71 14.23
N ALA A 102 -23.91 21.92 14.71
CA ALA A 102 -24.89 22.81 14.08
C ALA A 102 -24.45 23.25 12.67
N SER A 103 -23.17 23.60 12.49
CA SER A 103 -22.62 23.96 11.17
C SER A 103 -22.62 22.77 10.19
N ALA A 104 -22.36 21.56 10.68
CA ALA A 104 -22.47 20.34 9.89
C ALA A 104 -23.93 20.06 9.47
N GLN A 105 -24.91 20.26 10.36
CA GLN A 105 -26.34 20.13 10.04
C GLN A 105 -26.78 21.14 8.97
N GLU A 106 -26.30 22.38 9.04
CA GLU A 106 -26.57 23.40 8.02
C GLU A 106 -25.97 23.02 6.66
N SER A 107 -24.75 22.49 6.65
CA SER A 107 -24.10 22.01 5.42
C SER A 107 -24.86 20.83 4.80
N VAL A 108 -25.39 19.91 5.63
CA VAL A 108 -26.24 18.79 5.18
C VAL A 108 -27.56 19.31 4.58
N ALA A 109 -28.17 20.33 5.18
CA ALA A 109 -29.38 20.95 4.63
C ALA A 109 -29.11 21.61 3.26
N GLN A 110 -27.97 22.28 3.09
CA GLN A 110 -27.56 22.85 1.80
C GLN A 110 -27.32 21.78 0.73
N LEU A 111 -26.65 20.68 1.09
CA LEU A 111 -26.46 19.54 0.18
C LEU A 111 -27.79 18.90 -0.24
N THR A 112 -28.75 18.82 0.68
CA THR A 112 -30.09 18.30 0.38
C THR A 112 -30.83 19.17 -0.64
N GLY A 113 -30.75 20.50 -0.50
CA GLY A 113 -31.31 21.44 -1.47
C GLY A 113 -30.64 21.38 -2.84
N LEU A 114 -29.31 21.22 -2.88
CA LEU A 114 -28.58 21.03 -4.13
C LEU A 114 -28.96 19.72 -4.84
N ASN A 115 -29.11 18.62 -4.10
CA ASN A 115 -29.55 17.34 -4.65
C ASN A 115 -30.97 17.41 -5.22
N GLN A 116 -31.88 18.14 -4.57
CA GLN A 116 -33.22 18.38 -5.11
C GLN A 116 -33.16 19.16 -6.44
N GLY A 117 -32.31 20.18 -6.52
CA GLY A 117 -32.08 20.93 -7.76
C GLY A 117 -31.44 20.12 -8.88
N ILE A 118 -30.60 19.12 -8.55
CA ILE A 118 -30.07 18.16 -9.53
C ILE A 118 -31.20 17.26 -10.06
N ALA A 119 -32.03 16.71 -9.17
CA ALA A 119 -33.16 15.86 -9.58
C ALA A 119 -34.16 16.59 -10.50
N GLU A 120 -34.44 17.86 -10.24
CA GLU A 120 -35.28 18.69 -11.12
C GLU A 120 -34.64 18.92 -12.50
N ARG A 121 -33.31 19.09 -12.54
CA ARG A 121 -32.57 19.23 -13.80
C ARG A 121 -32.51 17.92 -14.58
N ASP A 122 -32.34 16.79 -13.91
CA ASP A 122 -32.38 15.46 -14.53
C ASP A 122 -33.77 15.17 -15.12
N GLY A 123 -34.84 15.57 -14.42
CA GLY A 123 -36.20 15.52 -14.95
C GLY A 123 -36.39 16.38 -16.21
N ARG A 124 -35.81 17.59 -16.23
CA ARG A 124 -35.80 18.43 -17.43
C ARG A 124 -34.99 17.81 -18.57
N ILE A 125 -33.82 17.25 -18.29
CA ILE A 125 -32.98 16.56 -19.29
C ILE A 125 -33.73 15.37 -19.87
N ALA A 126 -34.40 14.56 -19.05
CA ALA A 126 -35.22 13.45 -19.51
C ALA A 126 -36.34 13.91 -20.44
N SER A 127 -37.04 15.00 -20.08
CA SER A 127 -38.09 15.57 -20.94
C SER A 127 -37.54 16.13 -22.26
N LEU A 128 -36.36 16.75 -22.24
CA LEU A 128 -35.70 17.24 -23.45
C LEU A 128 -35.22 16.10 -24.33
N ASN A 129 -34.67 15.03 -23.76
CA ASN A 129 -34.25 13.84 -24.50
C ASN A 129 -35.45 13.14 -25.16
N GLN A 130 -36.60 13.11 -24.49
CA GLN A 130 -37.83 12.61 -25.11
C GLN A 130 -38.25 13.48 -26.31
N VAL A 131 -38.22 14.81 -26.17
CA VAL A 131 -38.52 15.73 -27.28
C VAL A 131 -37.51 15.56 -28.41
N VAL A 132 -36.23 15.36 -28.12
CA VAL A 132 -35.20 15.08 -29.13
C VAL A 132 -35.49 13.76 -29.84
N ALA A 133 -35.80 12.69 -29.13
CA ALA A 133 -36.15 11.40 -29.74
C ALA A 133 -37.40 11.49 -30.63
N GLU A 134 -38.43 12.21 -30.19
CA GLU A 134 -39.63 12.48 -31.00
C GLU A 134 -39.30 13.29 -32.26
N ARG A 135 -38.38 14.27 -32.15
CA ARG A 135 -37.91 15.07 -33.29
C ARG A 135 -37.05 14.24 -34.24
N GLU A 136 -36.17 13.39 -33.75
CA GLU A 136 -35.36 12.47 -34.56
C GLU A 136 -36.26 11.49 -35.33
N GLN A 137 -37.30 10.95 -34.68
CA GLN A 137 -38.27 10.09 -35.35
C GLN A 137 -39.06 10.85 -36.42
N ALA A 138 -39.47 12.09 -36.14
CA ALA A 138 -40.14 12.94 -37.11
C ALA A 138 -39.22 13.32 -38.29
N ILE A 139 -37.93 13.57 -38.05
CA ILE A 139 -36.93 13.82 -39.08
C ILE A 139 -36.72 12.58 -39.94
N ALA A 140 -36.58 11.39 -39.33
CA ALA A 140 -36.43 10.13 -40.06
C ALA A 140 -37.66 9.83 -40.94
N GLN A 141 -38.87 10.09 -40.42
CA GLN A 141 -40.10 9.98 -41.21
C GLN A 141 -40.16 10.99 -42.36
N ALA A 142 -39.75 12.24 -42.11
CA ALA A 142 -39.69 13.27 -43.14
C ALA A 142 -38.64 12.94 -44.23
N GLN A 143 -37.48 12.40 -43.85
CA GLN A 143 -36.45 11.94 -44.78
C GLN A 143 -36.93 10.75 -45.61
N ALA A 144 -37.61 9.77 -45.00
CA ALA A 144 -38.19 8.65 -45.72
C ALA A 144 -39.30 9.10 -46.70
N GLN A 145 -40.14 10.06 -46.29
CA GLN A 145 -41.15 10.66 -47.18
C GLN A 145 -40.51 11.44 -48.33
N LEU A 146 -39.44 12.19 -48.07
CA LEU A 146 -38.70 12.95 -49.07
C LEU A 146 -38.03 12.02 -50.08
N GLN A 147 -37.40 10.93 -49.62
CA GLN A 147 -36.79 9.93 -50.48
C GLN A 147 -37.85 9.22 -51.34
N ALA A 148 -38.99 8.84 -50.76
CA ALA A 148 -40.10 8.26 -51.51
C ALA A 148 -40.71 9.23 -52.54
N THR A 149 -40.78 10.53 -52.23
CA THR A 149 -41.22 11.54 -53.20
C THR A 149 -40.20 11.77 -54.30
N GLN A 150 -38.91 11.75 -53.99
CA GLN A 150 -37.82 11.85 -54.96
C GLN A 150 -37.82 10.65 -55.91
N GLU A 151 -37.97 9.43 -55.38
CA GLU A 151 -38.12 8.21 -56.20
C GLU A 151 -39.36 8.30 -57.10
N ARG A 152 -40.51 8.70 -56.55
CA ARG A 152 -41.74 8.87 -57.33
C ARG A 152 -41.60 9.92 -58.44
N LEU A 153 -40.98 11.06 -58.15
CA LEU A 153 -40.72 12.12 -59.13
C LEU A 153 -39.74 11.65 -60.20
N SER A 154 -38.69 10.90 -59.82
CA SER A 154 -37.74 10.32 -60.78
C SER A 154 -38.41 9.31 -61.72
N GLN A 155 -39.33 8.49 -61.21
CA GLN A 155 -40.12 7.55 -62.02
C GLN A 155 -41.10 8.28 -62.94
N GLN A 156 -41.75 9.35 -62.46
CA GLN A 156 -42.61 10.19 -63.27
C GLN A 156 -41.84 10.91 -64.38
N LEU A 157 -40.64 11.41 -64.07
CA LEU A 157 -39.74 12.03 -65.05
C LEU A 157 -39.35 11.02 -66.12
N ALA A 158 -38.91 9.81 -65.73
CA ALA A 158 -38.56 8.74 -66.66
C ALA A 158 -39.76 8.31 -67.54
N ALA A 159 -40.96 8.23 -66.97
CA ALA A 159 -42.18 7.92 -67.71
C ALA A 159 -42.57 9.05 -68.68
N GLN A 160 -42.38 10.32 -68.29
CA GLN A 160 -42.60 11.47 -69.16
C GLN A 160 -41.58 11.53 -70.30
N GLU A 161 -40.30 11.24 -70.03
CA GLU A 161 -39.27 11.15 -71.06
C GLU A 161 -39.58 10.06 -72.08
N GLN A 162 -40.02 8.88 -71.62
CA GLN A 162 -40.48 7.80 -72.52
C GLN A 162 -41.71 8.22 -73.34
N LEU A 163 -42.68 8.90 -72.72
CA LEU A 163 -43.86 9.40 -73.43
C LEU A 163 -43.48 10.46 -74.47
N VAL A 164 -42.54 11.35 -74.16
CA VAL A 164 -42.01 12.33 -75.11
C VAL A 164 -41.34 11.62 -76.29
N GLN A 165 -40.53 10.59 -76.04
CA GLN A 165 -39.93 9.80 -77.12
C GLN A 165 -40.99 9.10 -77.99
N GLN A 166 -42.03 8.53 -77.38
CA GLN A 166 -43.12 7.88 -78.10
C GLN A 166 -43.90 8.87 -78.97
N LEU A 167 -44.26 10.04 -78.40
CA LEU A 167 -44.97 11.09 -79.13
C LEU A 167 -44.11 11.70 -80.25
N GLN A 168 -42.80 11.85 -80.05
CA GLN A 168 -41.86 12.24 -81.11
C GLN A 168 -41.83 11.21 -82.24
N GLY A 169 -41.86 9.90 -81.90
CA GLY A 169 -41.99 8.82 -82.86
C GLY A 169 -43.27 8.90 -83.68
N GLU A 170 -44.42 9.10 -83.02
CA GLU A 170 -45.72 9.29 -83.68
C GLU A 170 -45.76 10.55 -84.55
N LEU A 171 -45.12 11.63 -84.12
CA LEU A 171 -44.99 12.85 -84.90
C LEU A 171 -44.23 12.59 -86.19
N SER A 172 -43.09 11.89 -86.10
CA SER A 172 -42.28 11.52 -87.27
C SER A 172 -43.06 10.62 -88.27
N ALA A 173 -43.89 9.72 -87.75
CA ALA A 173 -44.74 8.85 -88.57
C ALA A 173 -45.83 9.66 -89.29
N ARG A 174 -46.42 10.66 -88.63
CA ARG A 174 -47.43 11.56 -89.19
C ARG A 174 -46.83 12.55 -90.21
N ASP A 175 -45.64 13.09 -89.94
CA ASP A 175 -44.87 13.85 -90.93
C ASP A 175 -44.63 13.03 -92.20
N GLY A 176 -44.32 11.74 -92.03
CA GLY A 176 -44.23 10.77 -93.12
C GLY A 176 -45.54 10.62 -93.91
N GLN A 177 -46.68 10.54 -93.23
CA GLN A 177 -48.01 10.44 -93.86
C GLN A 177 -48.40 11.73 -94.61
N ILE A 178 -48.17 12.90 -94.03
CA ILE A 178 -48.42 14.20 -94.67
C ILE A 178 -47.51 14.35 -95.90
N ALA A 179 -46.23 13.97 -95.79
CA ALA A 179 -45.30 13.96 -96.92
C ALA A 179 -45.75 12.99 -98.03
N ALA A 180 -46.33 11.84 -97.70
CA ALA A 180 -46.87 10.88 -98.66
C ALA A 180 -48.10 11.44 -99.40
N ILE A 181 -49.01 12.12 -98.68
CA ILE A 181 -50.20 12.78 -99.27
C ILE A 181 -49.78 13.92 -100.22
N LEU A 182 -48.80 14.74 -99.81
CA LEU A 182 -48.25 15.83 -100.63
C LEU A 182 -47.52 15.33 -101.89
N ARG A 183 -46.99 14.09 -101.88
CA ARG A 183 -46.39 13.45 -103.05
C ARG A 183 -47.41 12.73 -103.96
N SER A 184 -48.67 12.61 -103.56
CA SER A 184 -49.70 11.92 -104.34
C SER A 184 -50.00 12.64 -105.68
N ARG A 185 -50.22 11.86 -106.75
CA ARG A 185 -50.48 12.38 -108.11
C ARG A 185 -51.64 13.38 -108.18
N SER A 186 -52.64 13.24 -107.32
CA SER A 186 -53.80 14.14 -107.28
C SER A 186 -53.49 15.56 -106.77
N TRP A 187 -52.46 15.74 -105.94
CA TRP A 187 -52.12 17.04 -105.34
C TRP A 187 -51.27 17.93 -106.25
N ARG A 188 -50.45 17.33 -107.13
CA ARG A 188 -49.58 18.08 -108.07
C ARG A 188 -50.37 18.77 -109.18
N LEU A 189 -51.50 18.22 -109.61
CA LEU A 189 -52.31 18.72 -110.74
C LEU A 189 -53.18 19.95 -110.41
N SER A 190 -53.54 20.19 -109.14
CA SER A 190 -54.44 21.29 -108.74
C SER A 190 -53.73 22.56 -108.27
N LYS A 191 -52.39 22.58 -108.31
CA LYS A 191 -51.55 23.68 -107.83
C LYS A 191 -51.65 24.98 -108.65
N PRO A 192 -51.77 24.96 -110.00
CA PRO A 192 -51.87 26.19 -110.80
C PRO A 192 -53.24 26.90 -110.69
N ILE A 193 -54.30 26.17 -110.36
CA ILE A 193 -55.69 26.68 -110.37
C ILE A 193 -56.00 27.52 -109.10
N ARG A 194 -55.20 27.34 -108.04
CA ARG A 194 -55.35 28.02 -106.75
C ARG A 194 -54.88 29.48 -106.73
N VAL A 195 -53.96 29.86 -107.62
CA VAL A 195 -53.40 31.23 -107.67
C VAL A 195 -54.34 32.23 -108.36
N VAL A 196 -55.29 31.74 -109.18
CA VAL A 196 -56.23 32.59 -109.94
C VAL A 196 -57.51 32.92 -109.13
N GLY A 197 -57.80 32.19 -108.05
CA GLY A 197 -59.00 32.36 -107.22
C GLY A 197 -58.97 33.57 -106.27
N ASP A 198 -57.79 34.07 -105.88
CA ASP A 198 -57.65 35.15 -104.90
C ASP A 198 -57.79 36.57 -105.48
N GLN A 199 -57.84 36.73 -106.81
CA GLN A 199 -58.06 38.03 -107.47
C GLN A 199 -59.54 38.43 -107.60
N LEU A 200 -60.50 37.50 -107.46
CA LEU A 200 -61.94 37.76 -107.75
C LEU A 200 -62.83 38.00 -106.51
N LYS A 201 -62.33 37.90 -105.28
CA LYS A 201 -63.12 38.12 -104.03
C LYS A 201 -63.17 39.58 -103.54
N ARG A 202 -62.59 40.54 -104.26
CA ARG A 202 -62.54 41.96 -103.82
C ARG A 202 -63.68 42.87 -104.32
N ILE A 203 -64.59 42.44 -105.21
CA ILE A 203 -65.65 43.32 -105.77
C ILE A 203 -66.99 42.56 -105.92
N GLY A 204 -67.72 42.41 -104.80
CA GLY A 204 -69.06 41.80 -104.75
C GLY A 204 -69.90 42.38 -103.60
N LYS A 205 -69.87 43.71 -103.46
CA LYS A 205 -70.77 44.51 -102.62
C LYS A 205 -71.57 45.38 -103.58
N TRP A 206 -72.84 45.06 -103.88
CA TRP A 206 -73.87 46.01 -104.32
C TRP A 206 -75.21 45.27 -104.51
N PHE A 207 -76.29 45.88 -104.00
CA PHE A 207 -77.73 45.55 -104.07
C PHE A 207 -78.39 44.72 -102.94
N ARG A 208 -79.51 45.28 -102.46
CA ARG A 208 -80.33 45.03 -101.24
C ARG A 208 -81.83 44.88 -101.63
N LEU A 209 -82.62 44.31 -100.69
CA LEU A 209 -84.10 44.42 -100.48
C LEU A 209 -85.04 43.43 -101.27
N PRO A 210 -86.35 43.25 -100.92
CA PRO A 210 -86.87 42.26 -99.95
C PRO A 210 -88.11 41.41 -100.41
N LEU A 211 -88.62 40.54 -99.52
CA LEU A 211 -89.97 39.90 -99.40
C LEU A 211 -90.48 38.77 -100.35
N ARG A 212 -90.61 37.59 -99.71
CA ARG A 212 -91.66 36.53 -99.68
C ARG A 212 -92.36 35.96 -100.94
N LYS A 213 -92.17 34.63 -101.02
CA LYS A 213 -92.99 33.48 -101.50
C LYS A 213 -93.05 33.14 -103.01
N SER A 214 -92.65 31.88 -103.24
CA SER A 214 -93.02 30.87 -104.27
C SER A 214 -92.48 30.94 -105.71
N VAL A 215 -91.80 29.81 -106.05
CA VAL A 215 -91.61 29.11 -107.35
C VAL A 215 -90.50 29.57 -108.32
N ARG A 216 -89.37 28.86 -108.19
CA ARG A 216 -88.65 27.94 -109.12
C ARG A 216 -88.11 28.40 -110.51
N VAL A 217 -86.93 27.82 -110.78
CA VAL A 217 -86.09 27.70 -112.00
C VAL A 217 -85.08 28.86 -112.16
N GLY A 218 -83.77 28.69 -112.35
CA GLY A 218 -82.90 27.52 -112.51
C GLY A 218 -81.61 27.95 -113.25
N LYS A 219 -80.52 27.17 -113.06
CA LYS A 219 -79.15 27.27 -113.63
C LYS A 219 -78.13 28.17 -112.91
N ALA A 220 -76.83 27.88 -112.88
CA ALA A 220 -76.02 26.65 -112.81
C ALA A 220 -74.53 27.04 -112.85
N SER A 221 -73.70 26.16 -112.26
CA SER A 221 -72.29 25.87 -112.57
C SER A 221 -71.22 26.50 -111.66
N THR A 222 -70.64 25.68 -110.75
CA THR A 222 -69.40 24.87 -110.87
C THR A 222 -68.14 25.60 -110.43
N ARG A 223 -67.79 25.54 -109.13
CA ARG A 223 -66.41 25.43 -108.61
C ARG A 223 -66.43 25.33 -107.07
N THR A 224 -65.38 24.69 -106.52
CA THR A 224 -64.99 24.54 -105.09
C THR A 224 -65.61 23.41 -104.24
N VAL A 225 -66.05 22.30 -104.83
CA VAL A 225 -66.34 21.06 -104.06
C VAL A 225 -65.04 20.25 -103.80
N ALA A 226 -64.09 20.21 -104.74
CA ALA A 226 -62.82 19.48 -104.59
C ALA A 226 -61.77 20.14 -103.67
N GLU A 227 -61.90 21.44 -103.35
CA GLU A 227 -61.04 22.15 -102.39
C GLU A 227 -61.52 22.04 -100.95
N LYS A 228 -62.82 21.74 -100.76
CA LYS A 228 -63.41 21.56 -99.43
C LYS A 228 -63.18 20.13 -98.95
N GLU A 229 -63.49 19.14 -99.78
CA GLU A 229 -63.40 17.71 -99.42
C GLU A 229 -61.97 17.16 -99.24
N LYS A 230 -60.93 17.88 -99.65
CA LYS A 230 -59.53 17.39 -99.55
C LYS A 230 -58.61 18.26 -98.70
N ASN A 231 -59.04 19.47 -98.36
CA ASN A 231 -58.40 20.31 -97.34
C ASN A 231 -58.99 20.01 -95.94
N ASP A 232 -60.20 19.45 -95.88
CA ASP A 232 -60.81 18.87 -94.67
C ASP A 232 -60.08 17.60 -94.20
N ASP A 233 -59.34 16.88 -95.05
CA ASP A 233 -58.54 15.70 -94.65
C ASP A 233 -57.19 16.07 -94.00
N LEU A 234 -56.55 17.16 -94.44
CA LEU A 234 -55.22 17.59 -93.97
C LEU A 234 -55.29 18.55 -92.77
N ARG A 235 -56.37 19.33 -92.63
CA ARG A 235 -56.59 20.22 -91.49
C ARG A 235 -56.58 19.51 -90.13
N PRO A 236 -57.35 18.43 -89.91
CA PRO A 236 -57.37 17.74 -88.61
C PRO A 236 -56.02 17.10 -88.30
N LEU A 237 -55.30 16.60 -89.32
CA LEU A 237 -53.96 16.03 -89.12
C LEU A 237 -52.92 17.09 -88.74
N ARG A 238 -52.93 18.27 -89.39
CA ARG A 238 -52.04 19.39 -89.03
C ARG A 238 -52.40 20.07 -87.72
N GLU A 239 -53.68 20.18 -87.39
CA GLU A 239 -54.13 20.67 -86.08
C GLU A 239 -53.72 19.70 -84.97
N GLN A 240 -53.84 18.39 -85.19
CA GLN A 240 -53.35 17.40 -84.23
C GLN A 240 -51.80 17.38 -84.13
N GLU A 241 -51.07 17.55 -85.24
CA GLU A 241 -49.60 17.66 -85.22
C GLU A 241 -49.13 18.90 -84.45
N ALA A 242 -49.76 20.06 -84.67
CA ALA A 242 -49.47 21.28 -83.92
C ALA A 242 -49.84 21.15 -82.43
N GLN A 243 -50.95 20.47 -82.09
CA GLN A 243 -51.31 20.16 -80.71
C GLN A 243 -50.32 19.18 -80.04
N LEU A 244 -49.80 18.21 -80.79
CA LEU A 244 -48.79 17.27 -80.31
C LEU A 244 -47.43 17.96 -80.11
N GLN A 245 -46.99 18.80 -81.05
CA GLN A 245 -45.76 19.61 -80.90
C GLN A 245 -45.85 20.55 -79.69
N ALA A 246 -47.00 21.22 -79.48
CA ALA A 246 -47.22 22.05 -78.31
C ALA A 246 -47.17 21.24 -76.99
N ARG A 247 -47.74 20.03 -76.97
CA ARG A 247 -47.67 19.12 -75.81
C ARG A 247 -46.24 18.65 -75.52
N VAL A 248 -45.49 18.27 -76.56
CA VAL A 248 -44.09 17.82 -76.40
C VAL A 248 -43.21 18.95 -75.88
N SER A 249 -43.35 20.17 -76.43
CA SER A 249 -42.57 21.31 -75.97
C SER A 249 -42.90 21.73 -74.53
N GLY A 250 -44.18 21.64 -74.13
CA GLY A 250 -44.59 21.91 -72.74
C GLY A 250 -44.10 20.85 -71.75
N LEU A 251 -44.05 19.57 -72.16
CA LEU A 251 -43.49 18.50 -71.32
C LEU A 251 -41.96 18.63 -71.16
N LEU A 252 -41.25 19.04 -72.20
CA LEU A 252 -39.79 19.28 -72.15
C LEU A 252 -39.41 20.44 -71.21
N SER A 253 -40.17 21.53 -71.18
CA SER A 253 -39.89 22.61 -70.22
C SER A 253 -40.19 22.17 -68.79
N SER A 254 -41.29 21.43 -68.59
CA SER A 254 -41.68 20.94 -67.26
C SER A 254 -40.68 19.92 -66.68
N THR A 255 -40.14 19.04 -67.52
CA THR A 255 -39.12 18.05 -67.12
C THR A 255 -37.79 18.71 -66.76
N GLN A 256 -37.39 19.76 -67.49
CA GLN A 256 -36.17 20.52 -67.19
C GLN A 256 -36.28 21.30 -65.88
N GLU A 257 -37.42 21.95 -65.61
CA GLU A 257 -37.70 22.60 -64.33
C GLU A 257 -37.68 21.59 -63.16
N ALA A 258 -38.30 20.42 -63.32
CA ALA A 258 -38.29 19.37 -62.30
C ALA A 258 -36.86 18.87 -62.00
N GLY A 259 -36.01 18.70 -63.02
CA GLY A 259 -34.61 18.31 -62.86
C GLY A 259 -33.79 19.32 -62.04
N THR A 260 -34.00 20.61 -62.27
CA THR A 260 -33.30 21.67 -61.49
C THR A 260 -33.73 21.71 -60.02
N GLN A 261 -35.02 21.47 -59.73
CA GLN A 261 -35.51 21.39 -58.35
C GLN A 261 -34.94 20.18 -57.59
N ILE A 262 -34.83 19.03 -58.25
CA ILE A 262 -34.23 17.81 -57.64
C ILE A 262 -32.75 18.04 -57.30
N ALA A 263 -31.99 18.72 -58.16
CA ALA A 263 -30.59 19.04 -57.90
C ALA A 263 -30.41 20.00 -56.71
N SER A 264 -31.25 21.04 -56.62
CA SER A 264 -31.24 21.99 -55.48
C SER A 264 -31.58 21.31 -54.16
N LEU A 265 -32.58 20.41 -54.14
CA LEU A 265 -32.94 19.66 -52.93
C LEU A 265 -31.81 18.72 -52.48
N SER A 266 -31.12 18.08 -53.43
CA SER A 266 -30.01 17.17 -53.13
C SER A 266 -28.82 17.89 -52.46
N GLN A 267 -28.52 19.13 -52.89
CA GLN A 267 -27.46 19.94 -52.26
C GLN A 267 -27.83 20.34 -50.83
N ILE A 268 -29.08 20.78 -50.59
CA ILE A 268 -29.55 21.14 -49.26
C ILE A 268 -29.52 19.94 -48.31
N MET A 269 -29.86 18.74 -48.80
CA MET A 269 -29.77 17.52 -48.01
C MET A 269 -28.33 17.20 -47.56
N ALA A 270 -27.36 17.29 -48.48
CA ALA A 270 -25.96 17.01 -48.17
C ALA A 270 -25.38 17.99 -47.12
N GLU A 271 -25.72 19.28 -47.20
CA GLU A 271 -25.32 20.28 -46.21
C GLU A 271 -25.93 20.00 -44.83
N ARG A 272 -27.18 19.54 -44.78
CA ARG A 272 -27.85 19.17 -43.53
C ARG A 272 -27.27 17.89 -42.92
N GLU A 273 -26.92 16.89 -43.72
CA GLU A 273 -26.26 15.66 -43.24
C GLU A 273 -24.90 15.96 -42.60
N ALA A 274 -24.08 16.81 -43.22
CA ALA A 274 -22.80 17.23 -42.66
C ALA A 274 -22.98 17.94 -41.29
N GLN A 275 -24.02 18.76 -41.15
CA GLN A 275 -24.33 19.47 -39.92
C GLN A 275 -24.82 18.51 -38.81
N ILE A 276 -25.61 17.50 -39.16
CA ILE A 276 -26.07 16.45 -38.23
C ILE A 276 -24.89 15.63 -37.70
N ILE A 277 -23.93 15.24 -38.56
CA ILE A 277 -22.75 14.49 -38.14
C ILE A 277 -21.92 15.28 -37.11
N SER A 278 -21.70 16.58 -37.35
CA SER A 278 -20.97 17.43 -36.41
C SER A 278 -21.69 17.60 -35.06
N LEU A 279 -23.01 17.74 -35.07
CA LEU A 279 -23.80 17.83 -33.84
C LEU A 279 -23.79 16.51 -33.05
N ASN A 280 -23.90 15.37 -33.73
CA ASN A 280 -23.84 14.05 -33.11
C ASN A 280 -22.48 13.76 -32.46
N GLN A 281 -21.38 14.23 -33.07
CA GLN A 281 -20.06 14.11 -32.47
C GLN A 281 -19.95 14.92 -31.16
N GLY A 282 -20.50 16.14 -31.12
CA GLY A 282 -20.55 16.95 -29.90
C GLY A 282 -21.50 16.41 -28.82
N ILE A 283 -22.58 15.71 -29.21
CA ILE A 283 -23.46 15.00 -28.28
C ILE A 283 -22.72 13.80 -27.68
N ALA A 284 -22.04 12.99 -28.49
CA ALA A 284 -21.27 11.84 -28.01
C ALA A 284 -20.16 12.22 -27.02
N GLU A 285 -19.48 13.34 -27.24
CA GLU A 285 -18.49 13.87 -26.28
C GLU A 285 -19.17 14.28 -24.96
N ARG A 286 -20.31 14.97 -25.02
CA ARG A 286 -21.07 15.36 -23.82
C ARG A 286 -21.63 14.15 -23.08
N ASP A 287 -22.08 13.12 -23.77
CA ASP A 287 -22.54 11.85 -23.16
C ASP A 287 -21.40 11.13 -22.46
N GLY A 288 -20.18 11.17 -23.00
CA GLY A 288 -18.97 10.66 -22.32
C GLY A 288 -18.65 11.42 -21.02
N TRP A 289 -18.83 12.74 -21.02
CA TRP A 289 -18.67 13.55 -19.81
C TRP A 289 -19.79 13.31 -18.79
N ILE A 290 -21.05 13.20 -19.23
CA ILE A 290 -22.19 12.87 -18.37
C ILE A 290 -22.00 11.49 -17.75
N SER A 291 -21.56 10.49 -18.52
CA SER A 291 -21.29 9.14 -18.02
C SER A 291 -20.16 9.11 -16.98
N SER A 292 -19.09 9.89 -17.21
CA SER A 292 -18.00 10.04 -16.24
C SER A 292 -18.48 10.71 -14.94
N LEU A 293 -19.32 11.75 -15.05
CA LEU A 293 -19.92 12.42 -13.89
C LEU A 293 -20.92 11.54 -13.16
N GLN A 294 -21.76 10.78 -13.86
CA GLN A 294 -22.68 9.81 -13.28
C GLN A 294 -21.93 8.69 -12.55
N THR A 295 -20.78 8.25 -13.07
CA THR A 295 -19.92 7.27 -12.39
C THR A 295 -19.36 7.85 -11.10
N ALA A 296 -18.84 9.09 -11.12
CA ALA A 296 -18.32 9.75 -9.93
C ALA A 296 -19.41 10.06 -8.88
N VAL A 297 -20.64 10.39 -9.32
CA VAL A 297 -21.80 10.59 -8.44
C VAL A 297 -22.25 9.24 -7.86
N ALA A 298 -22.35 8.17 -8.66
CA ALA A 298 -22.69 6.84 -8.17
C ALA A 298 -21.65 6.28 -7.19
N GLU A 299 -20.37 6.54 -7.42
CA GLU A 299 -19.31 6.26 -6.45
C GLU A 299 -19.53 7.05 -5.16
N ARG A 300 -19.74 8.36 -5.24
CA ARG A 300 -20.01 9.18 -4.05
C ARG A 300 -21.28 8.77 -3.30
N ASP A 301 -22.35 8.43 -3.99
CA ASP A 301 -23.59 7.92 -3.40
C ASP A 301 -23.36 6.55 -2.76
N GLY A 302 -22.51 5.71 -3.35
CA GLY A 302 -22.05 4.45 -2.75
C GLY A 302 -21.25 4.68 -1.46
N TRP A 303 -20.41 5.71 -1.41
CA TRP A 303 -19.68 6.10 -0.21
C TRP A 303 -20.61 6.69 0.86
N VAL A 304 -21.56 7.56 0.47
CA VAL A 304 -22.56 8.14 1.38
C VAL A 304 -23.51 7.06 1.91
N ALA A 305 -23.93 6.10 1.08
CA ALA A 305 -24.72 4.96 1.50
C ALA A 305 -23.95 4.04 2.43
N SER A 306 -22.67 3.78 2.16
CA SER A 306 -21.80 3.00 3.05
C SER A 306 -21.55 3.70 4.38
N LEU A 307 -21.39 5.03 4.37
CA LEU A 307 -21.24 5.83 5.58
C LEU A 307 -22.55 5.91 6.37
N ASN A 308 -23.69 6.13 5.71
CA ASN A 308 -24.99 6.12 6.36
C ASN A 308 -25.37 4.73 6.88
N GLN A 309 -25.00 3.66 6.17
CA GLN A 309 -25.13 2.29 6.64
C GLN A 309 -24.20 2.04 7.82
N ALA A 310 -22.95 2.50 7.78
CA ALA A 310 -22.04 2.38 8.92
C ALA A 310 -22.52 3.19 10.13
N VAL A 311 -23.15 4.36 9.93
CA VAL A 311 -23.76 5.16 11.00
C VAL A 311 -25.04 4.50 11.52
N ALA A 312 -25.92 4.00 10.65
CA ALA A 312 -27.13 3.28 11.04
C ALA A 312 -26.83 1.93 11.69
N GLU A 313 -25.78 1.24 11.25
CA GLU A 313 -25.20 0.08 11.93
C GLU A 313 -24.61 0.54 13.25
N ARG A 314 -23.85 1.62 13.33
CA ARG A 314 -23.32 2.09 14.62
C ARG A 314 -24.42 2.49 15.59
N ASP A 315 -25.49 3.14 15.13
CA ASP A 315 -26.65 3.52 15.94
C ASP A 315 -27.50 2.29 16.28
N GLY A 316 -27.61 1.33 15.37
CA GLY A 316 -28.21 0.02 15.61
C GLY A 316 -27.39 -0.83 16.58
N TRP A 317 -26.06 -0.71 16.56
CA TRP A 317 -25.14 -1.33 17.50
C TRP A 317 -25.18 -0.60 18.84
N ILE A 318 -25.30 0.73 18.88
CA ILE A 318 -25.47 1.51 20.10
C ILE A 318 -26.82 1.19 20.73
N SER A 319 -27.91 1.15 19.96
CA SER A 319 -29.24 0.74 20.43
C SER A 319 -29.24 -0.72 20.83
N SER A 320 -28.63 -1.63 20.06
CA SER A 320 -28.51 -3.05 20.42
C SER A 320 -27.60 -3.25 21.61
N LEU A 321 -26.58 -2.41 21.83
CA LEU A 321 -25.73 -2.42 23.01
C LEU A 321 -26.47 -1.84 24.22
N GLN A 322 -27.29 -0.81 24.05
CA GLN A 322 -28.13 -0.26 25.12
C GLN A 322 -29.23 -1.25 25.50
N THR A 323 -29.90 -1.86 24.52
CA THR A 323 -30.87 -2.94 24.72
C THR A 323 -30.18 -4.18 25.24
N ALA A 324 -29.00 -4.57 24.76
CA ALA A 324 -28.24 -5.70 25.28
C ALA A 324 -27.64 -5.42 26.65
N VAL A 325 -27.37 -4.17 27.03
CA VAL A 325 -26.97 -3.79 28.40
C VAL A 325 -28.20 -3.85 29.31
N ALA A 326 -29.35 -3.32 28.89
CA ALA A 326 -30.60 -3.43 29.63
C ALA A 326 -31.09 -4.89 29.74
N GLU A 327 -30.98 -5.69 28.69
CA GLU A 327 -31.24 -7.12 28.64
C GLU A 327 -30.16 -7.92 29.35
N ARG A 328 -28.88 -7.49 29.37
CA ARG A 328 -27.84 -8.13 30.19
C ARG A 328 -28.11 -7.84 31.66
N ASP A 329 -28.61 -6.68 32.01
CA ASP A 329 -28.92 -6.33 33.41
C ASP A 329 -30.22 -7.03 33.86
N ALA A 330 -31.24 -7.12 32.98
CA ALA A 330 -32.45 -7.92 33.19
C ALA A 330 -32.19 -9.43 33.12
N ALA A 331 -31.34 -9.90 32.22
CA ALA A 331 -30.88 -11.28 32.12
C ALA A 331 -29.84 -11.60 33.18
N ALA A 332 -29.12 -10.66 33.79
CA ALA A 332 -28.33 -10.91 34.99
C ALA A 332 -29.25 -11.19 36.18
N ALA A 333 -30.40 -10.50 36.25
CA ALA A 333 -31.47 -10.80 37.19
C ALA A 333 -32.19 -12.14 36.87
N LEU A 334 -32.40 -12.47 35.59
CA LEU A 334 -32.99 -13.74 35.14
C LEU A 334 -32.00 -14.93 35.22
N VAL A 335 -30.72 -14.71 34.97
CA VAL A 335 -29.64 -15.72 35.05
C VAL A 335 -29.31 -15.98 36.51
N SER A 336 -29.45 -15.00 37.41
CA SER A 336 -29.38 -15.26 38.86
C SER A 336 -30.62 -16.01 39.39
N SER A 337 -31.77 -15.94 38.71
CA SER A 337 -32.92 -16.82 38.99
C SER A 337 -32.78 -18.22 38.33
N MET A 338 -32.30 -18.31 37.08
CA MET A 338 -32.06 -19.57 36.36
C MET A 338 -30.85 -20.37 36.88
N ARG A 339 -29.81 -19.70 37.42
CA ARG A 339 -28.66 -20.37 38.09
C ARG A 339 -29.08 -21.12 39.35
N ARG A 340 -30.27 -20.83 39.90
CA ARG A 340 -30.90 -21.59 40.98
C ARG A 340 -31.81 -22.72 40.50
N SER A 341 -32.06 -22.83 39.19
CA SER A 341 -32.91 -23.86 38.57
C SER A 341 -32.15 -25.16 38.28
N ALA A 342 -32.80 -26.30 38.54
CA ALA A 342 -32.22 -27.63 38.43
C ALA A 342 -31.85 -28.04 36.99
N SER A 343 -32.56 -27.53 35.98
CA SER A 343 -32.33 -27.84 34.56
C SER A 343 -31.02 -27.24 34.00
N TRP A 344 -30.57 -26.11 34.56
CA TRP A 344 -29.32 -25.45 34.13
C TRP A 344 -28.06 -26.22 34.57
N ARG A 345 -28.18 -27.03 35.63
CA ARG A 345 -27.10 -27.89 36.14
C ARG A 345 -26.88 -29.12 35.26
N LEU A 346 -27.93 -29.65 34.62
CA LEU A 346 -27.87 -30.89 33.85
C LEU A 346 -27.17 -30.74 32.48
N THR A 347 -27.28 -29.57 31.82
CA THR A 347 -26.77 -29.33 30.45
C THR A 347 -25.37 -28.67 30.40
N ALA A 348 -24.72 -28.51 31.54
CA ALA A 348 -23.40 -27.88 31.67
C ALA A 348 -22.25 -28.55 30.86
N PRO A 349 -22.17 -29.90 30.74
CA PRO A 349 -21.08 -30.55 30.01
C PRO A 349 -21.06 -30.24 28.51
N LEU A 350 -22.24 -30.14 27.88
CA LEU A 350 -22.36 -29.87 26.44
C LEU A 350 -21.96 -28.43 26.08
N ARG A 351 -22.23 -27.48 26.98
CA ARG A 351 -21.88 -26.06 26.77
C ARG A 351 -20.40 -25.79 26.98
N PHE A 352 -19.75 -26.52 27.89
CA PHE A 352 -18.30 -26.51 28.05
C PHE A 352 -17.59 -26.92 26.76
N LEU A 353 -18.07 -27.98 26.09
CA LEU A 353 -17.56 -28.40 24.78
C LEU A 353 -17.71 -27.30 23.72
N GLY A 354 -18.84 -26.59 23.71
CA GLY A 354 -19.10 -25.49 22.79
C GLY A 354 -18.20 -24.26 22.97
N HIS A 355 -17.83 -23.91 24.21
CA HIS A 355 -16.89 -22.81 24.48
C HIS A 355 -15.44 -23.19 24.22
N LEU A 356 -15.07 -24.46 24.47
CA LEU A 356 -13.75 -25.01 24.17
C LEU A 356 -13.44 -24.94 22.66
N LEU A 357 -14.45 -25.17 21.82
CA LEU A 357 -14.33 -25.12 20.35
C LEU A 357 -14.28 -23.70 19.77
N ARG A 358 -14.66 -22.67 20.53
CA ARG A 358 -14.65 -21.25 20.11
C ARG A 358 -13.46 -20.45 20.64
N GLY A 359 -12.56 -21.07 21.39
CA GLY A 359 -11.33 -20.43 21.87
C GLY A 359 -11.48 -19.47 23.06
N ASP A 360 -12.66 -19.37 23.69
CA ASP A 360 -12.88 -18.52 24.88
C ASP A 360 -12.48 -19.24 26.18
N LEU A 361 -11.17 -19.35 26.38
CA LEU A 361 -10.53 -20.14 27.43
C LEU A 361 -10.74 -19.58 28.84
N ILE A 362 -10.93 -18.26 28.97
CA ILE A 362 -11.16 -17.61 30.27
C ILE A 362 -12.54 -17.98 30.80
N THR A 363 -13.55 -17.97 29.93
CA THR A 363 -14.92 -18.32 30.28
C THR A 363 -15.08 -19.83 30.51
N ALA A 364 -14.45 -20.66 29.67
CA ALA A 364 -14.41 -22.11 29.87
C ALA A 364 -13.75 -22.50 31.21
N TRP A 365 -12.65 -21.84 31.59
CA TRP A 365 -11.96 -22.09 32.85
C TRP A 365 -12.75 -21.57 34.07
N ARG A 366 -13.51 -20.47 33.94
CA ARG A 366 -14.42 -20.01 34.99
C ARG A 366 -15.56 -20.99 35.25
N ILE A 367 -16.08 -21.64 34.20
CA ILE A 367 -17.09 -22.70 34.32
C ILE A 367 -16.53 -23.92 35.05
N VAL A 368 -15.34 -24.39 34.65
CA VAL A 368 -14.65 -25.50 35.32
C VAL A 368 -14.36 -25.17 36.77
N ARG A 369 -13.79 -23.99 37.05
CA ARG A 369 -13.50 -23.54 38.42
C ARG A 369 -14.75 -23.50 39.29
N HIS A 370 -15.89 -23.09 38.74
CA HIS A 370 -17.14 -22.98 39.49
C HIS A 370 -17.79 -24.35 39.77
N VAL A 371 -17.74 -25.28 38.80
CA VAL A 371 -18.15 -26.68 38.99
C VAL A 371 -17.21 -27.38 39.99
N TRP A 372 -15.92 -27.08 39.93
CA TRP A 372 -14.88 -27.62 40.80
C TRP A 372 -15.03 -27.16 42.25
N THR A 373 -15.36 -25.88 42.49
CA THR A 373 -15.66 -25.38 43.84
C THR A 373 -16.99 -25.89 44.39
N SER A 374 -17.91 -26.38 43.55
CA SER A 374 -19.25 -26.81 43.96
C SER A 374 -19.44 -28.33 44.07
N THR A 375 -18.45 -29.14 43.66
CA THR A 375 -18.54 -30.63 43.68
C THR A 375 -17.60 -31.33 44.67
N GLY A 376 -16.72 -30.59 45.37
CA GLY A 376 -15.99 -31.11 46.54
C GLY A 376 -14.97 -32.23 46.31
N VAL A 377 -14.61 -32.56 45.07
CA VAL A 377 -13.64 -33.64 44.78
C VAL A 377 -12.19 -33.13 44.82
N LEU A 378 -11.41 -33.65 45.76
CA LEU A 378 -9.97 -33.41 45.93
C LEU A 378 -9.17 -34.09 44.80
N VAL A 379 -8.67 -33.31 43.84
CA VAL A 379 -7.59 -33.72 42.93
C VAL A 379 -6.27 -33.18 43.48
N PRO A 380 -5.20 -34.00 43.60
CA PRO A 380 -3.92 -33.54 44.13
C PRO A 380 -3.38 -32.33 43.36
N LYS A 381 -2.85 -31.33 44.08
CA LYS A 381 -2.34 -30.05 43.51
C LYS A 381 -1.33 -30.26 42.36
N ASN A 382 -0.65 -31.40 42.34
CA ASN A 382 0.35 -31.75 41.31
C ASN A 382 -0.29 -32.07 39.95
N LEU A 383 -1.53 -32.60 39.90
CA LEU A 383 -2.23 -32.89 38.64
C LEU A 383 -2.85 -31.63 38.00
N SER A 384 -3.34 -30.68 38.82
CA SER A 384 -3.89 -29.42 38.31
C SER A 384 -2.79 -28.53 37.73
N PHE A 385 -1.61 -28.52 38.35
CA PHE A 385 -0.43 -27.86 37.79
C PHE A 385 0.06 -28.56 36.51
N PHE A 386 0.04 -29.89 36.47
CA PHE A 386 0.41 -30.67 35.28
C PHE A 386 -0.54 -30.41 34.10
N PHE A 387 -1.86 -30.47 34.30
CA PHE A 387 -2.84 -30.20 33.24
C PHE A 387 -2.86 -28.72 32.84
N LYS A 388 -2.79 -27.78 33.78
CA LYS A 388 -2.73 -26.35 33.47
C LYS A 388 -1.46 -25.99 32.69
N ARG A 389 -0.33 -26.64 32.98
CA ARG A 389 0.96 -26.49 32.27
C ARG A 389 0.99 -27.22 30.93
N GLN A 390 0.29 -28.35 30.76
CA GLN A 390 0.19 -29.06 29.47
C GLN A 390 -0.88 -28.45 28.54
N PHE A 391 -1.99 -27.95 29.07
CA PHE A 391 -3.05 -27.27 28.30
C PHE A 391 -2.72 -25.82 27.94
N SER A 392 -2.09 -25.06 28.86
CA SER A 392 -1.58 -23.74 28.49
C SER A 392 -0.51 -23.87 27.43
N ARG A 393 0.35 -24.90 27.51
CA ARG A 393 1.23 -25.31 26.42
C ARG A 393 0.44 -25.59 25.15
N LEU A 394 -0.53 -26.51 25.11
CA LEU A 394 -1.28 -26.85 23.89
C LEU A 394 -1.94 -25.66 23.13
N PHE A 395 -2.40 -24.62 23.83
CA PHE A 395 -3.03 -23.43 23.20
C PHE A 395 -2.12 -22.19 23.10
N SER A 396 -1.15 -21.98 24.01
CA SER A 396 -0.06 -20.99 23.82
C SER A 396 0.88 -21.41 22.69
N LEU A 397 0.87 -22.69 22.34
CA LEU A 397 1.51 -23.25 21.18
C LEU A 397 0.82 -22.90 19.85
N SER A 398 -0.28 -22.15 19.82
CA SER A 398 -0.95 -21.78 18.55
C SER A 398 -0.54 -20.43 17.96
N GLY A 399 0.16 -19.58 18.72
CA GLY A 399 0.96 -18.49 18.18
C GLY A 399 2.41 -18.93 17.97
N HIS A 400 2.99 -19.67 18.93
CA HIS A 400 4.41 -20.06 18.89
C HIS A 400 4.72 -21.40 18.19
N ARG A 401 3.76 -22.26 17.78
CA ARG A 401 4.04 -23.47 16.93
C ARG A 401 3.76 -23.28 15.44
N ALA A 402 3.12 -22.18 15.02
CA ALA A 402 3.04 -21.90 13.58
C ALA A 402 4.42 -21.49 13.04
N ASP A 403 5.27 -20.98 13.94
CA ASP A 403 6.69 -20.75 13.70
C ASP A 403 7.47 -22.07 13.65
N SER A 404 8.11 -22.30 12.52
CA SER A 404 8.96 -23.45 12.29
C SER A 404 10.18 -23.41 13.18
N THR A 405 10.56 -24.55 13.74
CA THR A 405 11.85 -24.69 14.41
C THR A 405 13.03 -24.57 13.46
N ALA A 406 12.82 -24.47 12.14
CA ALA A 406 13.86 -24.23 11.15
C ALA A 406 14.17 -22.73 10.94
N ASN A 407 13.43 -21.83 11.59
CA ASN A 407 13.62 -20.37 11.46
C ASN A 407 15.04 -19.93 11.89
N PRO A 408 15.56 -20.34 13.07
CA PRO A 408 16.89 -19.93 13.49
C PRO A 408 18.00 -20.47 12.58
N GLU A 409 17.91 -21.70 12.10
CA GLU A 409 18.92 -22.30 11.23
C GLU A 409 18.89 -21.73 9.81
N ALA A 410 17.71 -21.39 9.28
CA ALA A 410 17.60 -20.73 8.00
C ALA A 410 18.22 -19.32 8.04
N LEU A 411 18.01 -18.60 9.15
CA LEU A 411 18.60 -17.30 9.40
C LEU A 411 20.12 -17.40 9.62
N ASP A 412 20.58 -18.36 10.43
CA ASP A 412 22.01 -18.59 10.66
C ASP A 412 22.75 -18.98 9.38
N ALA A 413 22.10 -19.67 8.44
CA ALA A 413 22.68 -19.96 7.13
C ALA A 413 22.92 -18.69 6.30
N ILE A 414 21.97 -17.75 6.29
CA ILE A 414 22.12 -16.43 5.64
C ILE A 414 23.27 -15.66 6.30
N ILE A 415 23.29 -15.62 7.63
CA ILE A 415 24.32 -14.92 8.40
C ILE A 415 25.69 -15.55 8.20
N ALA A 416 25.79 -16.88 8.17
CA ALA A 416 27.05 -17.59 7.92
C ALA A 416 27.67 -17.20 6.58
N GLU A 417 26.84 -16.98 5.55
CA GLU A 417 27.28 -16.46 4.26
C GLU A 417 27.84 -15.04 4.38
N ARG A 418 27.16 -14.13 5.11
CA ARG A 418 27.67 -12.78 5.41
C ARG A 418 29.06 -12.81 6.04
N TRP A 419 29.24 -13.67 7.04
CA TRP A 419 30.53 -13.82 7.74
C TRP A 419 31.61 -14.47 6.88
N ALA A 420 31.25 -15.42 6.01
CA ALA A 420 32.20 -16.00 5.06
C ALA A 420 32.66 -14.94 4.05
N PHE A 421 31.71 -14.18 3.49
CA PHE A 421 31.98 -13.12 2.51
C PHE A 421 32.88 -11.99 3.05
N THR A 422 32.70 -11.61 4.32
CA THR A 422 33.39 -10.44 4.91
C THR A 422 34.72 -10.77 5.58
N ARG A 423 35.03 -12.05 5.84
CA ARG A 423 36.29 -12.46 6.49
C ARG A 423 37.53 -12.27 5.63
N GLU A 424 37.47 -12.67 4.36
CA GLU A 424 38.68 -12.78 3.51
C GLU A 424 39.02 -11.53 2.70
N THR A 425 38.39 -10.38 2.97
CA THR A 425 38.34 -9.24 2.05
C THR A 425 37.69 -9.63 0.71
N PRO A 426 36.43 -9.27 0.47
CA PRO A 426 35.80 -9.61 -0.79
C PRO A 426 36.54 -9.00 -1.98
N THR A 427 36.83 -9.81 -2.99
CA THR A 427 37.49 -9.40 -4.24
C THR A 427 36.49 -8.91 -5.28
N HIS A 428 35.21 -9.21 -5.09
CA HIS A 428 34.09 -8.82 -5.93
C HIS A 428 32.86 -8.56 -5.05
N ASP A 429 32.00 -7.64 -5.50
CA ASP A 429 30.76 -7.30 -4.83
C ASP A 429 29.59 -7.57 -5.78
N PRO A 430 28.74 -8.57 -5.46
CA PRO A 430 27.64 -8.93 -6.34
C PRO A 430 26.55 -7.85 -6.42
N LEU A 431 26.43 -6.92 -5.46
CA LEU A 431 25.31 -5.96 -5.41
C LEU A 431 25.57 -4.64 -6.16
N ILE A 432 26.85 -4.32 -6.43
CA ILE A 432 27.27 -3.11 -7.17
C ILE A 432 28.08 -3.48 -8.42
N ALA A 433 28.03 -4.74 -8.86
CA ALA A 433 28.76 -5.23 -10.02
C ALA A 433 28.48 -4.37 -11.27
N LYS A 434 29.55 -4.04 -12.00
CA LYS A 434 29.44 -3.50 -13.36
C LYS A 434 29.34 -4.66 -14.33
N LEU A 435 28.61 -4.45 -15.44
CA LEU A 435 28.64 -5.40 -16.55
C LEU A 435 30.10 -5.60 -16.99
N PRO A 436 30.61 -6.83 -17.01
CA PRO A 436 31.98 -7.08 -17.45
C PRO A 436 32.14 -6.69 -18.93
N GLU A 437 33.36 -6.36 -19.38
CA GLU A 437 33.69 -6.07 -20.80
C GLU A 437 33.48 -7.27 -21.75
N VAL A 438 32.95 -8.39 -21.25
CA VAL A 438 32.68 -9.65 -21.94
C VAL A 438 31.43 -9.54 -22.84
N GLU A 439 31.28 -10.47 -23.79
CA GLU A 439 30.01 -10.66 -24.52
C GLU A 439 28.82 -10.84 -23.57
N LEU A 440 27.90 -9.88 -23.61
CA LEU A 440 26.64 -9.90 -22.88
C LEU A 440 25.81 -11.15 -23.24
N PRO A 441 25.27 -11.90 -22.27
CA PRO A 441 24.48 -13.11 -22.57
C PRO A 441 23.18 -12.78 -23.32
N ASN A 442 22.64 -13.76 -24.05
CA ASN A 442 21.24 -13.67 -24.49
C ASN A 442 20.31 -13.81 -23.26
N ILE A 443 19.16 -13.13 -23.30
CA ILE A 443 18.15 -13.13 -22.24
C ILE A 443 16.78 -13.47 -22.83
N ASP A 444 16.10 -14.44 -22.23
CA ASP A 444 14.67 -14.64 -22.47
C ASP A 444 13.86 -13.89 -21.43
N ILE A 445 12.86 -13.12 -21.85
CA ILE A 445 11.89 -12.45 -20.97
C ILE A 445 10.55 -13.16 -21.11
N GLY A 446 10.08 -13.81 -20.05
CA GLY A 446 8.75 -14.41 -20.00
C GLY A 446 7.77 -13.48 -19.30
N VAL A 447 6.64 -13.18 -19.95
CA VAL A 447 5.59 -12.30 -19.44
C VAL A 447 4.24 -13.00 -19.54
N VAL A 448 3.57 -13.26 -18.41
CA VAL A 448 2.24 -13.87 -18.42
C VAL A 448 1.17 -12.78 -18.34
N THR A 449 0.17 -12.85 -19.22
CA THR A 449 -0.96 -11.90 -19.26
C THR A 449 -2.29 -12.61 -19.04
N TYR A 450 -3.20 -11.92 -18.35
CA TYR A 450 -4.60 -12.32 -18.21
C TYR A 450 -5.45 -11.07 -17.98
N ASN A 451 -6.26 -10.67 -18.96
CA ASN A 451 -7.05 -9.44 -18.95
C ASN A 451 -6.22 -8.20 -18.58
N SER A 452 -5.09 -8.02 -19.27
CA SER A 452 -4.02 -7.09 -18.93
C SER A 452 -3.86 -5.93 -19.93
N SER A 453 -4.83 -5.71 -20.82
CA SER A 453 -4.72 -4.74 -21.92
C SER A 453 -4.27 -3.34 -21.45
N ARG A 454 -4.76 -2.89 -20.29
CA ARG A 454 -4.42 -1.58 -19.69
C ARG A 454 -2.93 -1.39 -19.38
N TRP A 455 -2.18 -2.46 -19.13
CA TRP A 455 -0.78 -2.39 -18.71
C TRP A 455 0.22 -2.50 -19.88
N VAL A 456 -0.19 -3.11 -20.99
CA VAL A 456 0.67 -3.42 -22.14
C VAL A 456 1.43 -2.19 -22.63
N LYS A 457 0.73 -1.06 -22.80
CA LYS A 457 1.34 0.18 -23.32
C LYS A 457 2.46 0.70 -22.41
N GLY A 458 2.25 0.70 -21.10
CA GLY A 458 3.24 1.16 -20.11
C GLY A 458 4.47 0.25 -20.08
N PHE A 459 4.22 -1.06 -19.98
CA PHE A 459 5.26 -2.09 -19.98
C PHE A 459 6.17 -1.99 -21.23
N VAL A 460 5.57 -1.96 -22.42
CA VAL A 460 6.30 -1.86 -23.71
C VAL A 460 7.09 -0.57 -23.80
N LYS A 461 6.52 0.56 -23.36
CA LYS A 461 7.25 1.84 -23.33
C LYS A 461 8.51 1.73 -22.49
N SER A 462 8.45 1.07 -21.33
CA SER A 462 9.62 0.90 -20.46
C SER A 462 10.68 -0.02 -21.06
N LEU A 463 10.28 -1.12 -21.71
CA LEU A 463 11.20 -2.03 -22.40
C LEU A 463 12.04 -1.30 -23.45
N LEU A 464 11.42 -0.43 -24.26
CA LEU A 464 12.12 0.35 -25.29
C LEU A 464 13.23 1.26 -24.71
N THR A 465 13.20 1.57 -23.42
CA THR A 465 14.19 2.45 -22.76
C THR A 465 15.35 1.71 -22.11
N ILE A 466 15.30 0.37 -21.99
CA ILE A 466 16.34 -0.39 -21.29
C ILE A 466 17.70 -0.28 -21.98
N ASP A 467 18.77 -0.27 -21.21
CA ASP A 467 20.15 -0.11 -21.67
C ASP A 467 20.86 -1.44 -21.99
N TYR A 468 20.13 -2.42 -22.49
CA TYR A 468 20.66 -3.71 -22.94
C TYR A 468 20.55 -3.85 -24.46
N PRO A 469 21.43 -4.61 -25.15
CA PRO A 469 21.30 -4.87 -26.58
C PRO A 469 19.99 -5.59 -26.90
N LYS A 470 19.13 -4.93 -27.68
CA LYS A 470 17.76 -5.40 -27.99
C LYS A 470 17.79 -6.71 -28.77
N SER A 471 18.78 -6.86 -29.65
CA SER A 471 19.03 -8.07 -30.44
C SER A 471 19.42 -9.30 -29.61
N ARG A 472 19.78 -9.14 -28.33
CA ARG A 472 20.06 -10.24 -27.40
C ARG A 472 18.88 -10.58 -26.50
N ILE A 473 17.72 -9.96 -26.71
CA ILE A 473 16.53 -10.15 -25.90
C ILE A 473 15.43 -10.79 -26.74
N THR A 474 14.94 -11.93 -26.24
CA THR A 474 13.73 -12.57 -26.75
C THR A 474 12.60 -12.40 -25.73
N ILE A 475 11.49 -11.79 -26.14
CA ILE A 475 10.33 -11.55 -25.28
C ILE A 475 9.22 -12.52 -25.66
N ARG A 476 8.71 -13.26 -24.69
CA ARG A 476 7.60 -14.19 -24.85
C ARG A 476 6.43 -13.73 -24.00
N PHE A 477 5.41 -13.18 -24.67
CA PHE A 477 4.13 -12.91 -24.06
C PHE A 477 3.30 -14.19 -24.07
N VAL A 478 2.91 -14.67 -22.89
CA VAL A 478 2.05 -15.83 -22.73
C VAL A 478 0.67 -15.35 -22.28
N ASP A 479 -0.26 -15.30 -23.23
CA ASP A 479 -1.65 -15.02 -22.93
C ASP A 479 -2.33 -16.25 -22.32
N ASN A 480 -2.76 -16.09 -21.08
CA ASN A 480 -3.33 -17.15 -20.26
C ASN A 480 -4.86 -17.18 -20.40
N GLY A 481 -5.38 -16.96 -21.62
CA GLY A 481 -6.80 -17.02 -21.94
C GLY A 481 -7.54 -15.73 -21.59
N SER A 482 -7.02 -14.59 -22.02
CA SER A 482 -7.68 -13.30 -21.84
C SER A 482 -8.97 -13.23 -22.65
N ASN A 483 -9.97 -12.52 -22.10
CA ASN A 483 -11.27 -12.27 -22.74
C ASN A 483 -11.49 -10.78 -23.06
N ASP A 484 -10.49 -9.93 -22.78
CA ASP A 484 -10.48 -8.51 -23.13
C ASP A 484 -9.57 -8.26 -24.35
N SER A 485 -9.31 -6.98 -24.65
CA SER A 485 -8.43 -6.58 -25.75
C SER A 485 -6.93 -6.77 -25.49
N THR A 486 -6.52 -7.73 -24.64
CA THR A 486 -5.11 -7.98 -24.32
C THR A 486 -4.35 -8.49 -25.53
N VAL A 487 -4.90 -9.45 -26.26
CA VAL A 487 -4.21 -10.09 -27.39
C VAL A 487 -3.97 -9.08 -28.52
N GLU A 488 -4.94 -8.23 -28.83
CA GLU A 488 -4.79 -7.15 -29.81
C GLU A 488 -3.72 -6.14 -29.37
N ALA A 489 -3.69 -5.77 -28.09
CA ALA A 489 -2.67 -4.89 -27.54
C ALA A 489 -1.26 -5.51 -27.63
N LEU A 490 -1.13 -6.83 -27.38
CA LEU A 490 0.13 -7.56 -27.51
C LEU A 490 0.60 -7.66 -28.96
N GLN A 491 -0.31 -7.84 -29.92
CA GLN A 491 0.02 -7.83 -31.35
C GLN A 491 0.57 -6.46 -31.79
N ALA A 492 -0.07 -5.37 -31.35
CA ALA A 492 0.42 -4.02 -31.60
C ALA A 492 1.79 -3.76 -30.93
N ALA A 493 1.96 -4.24 -29.70
CA ALA A 493 3.23 -4.18 -28.97
C ALA A 493 4.37 -4.94 -29.67
N THR A 494 4.05 -6.13 -30.21
CA THR A 494 5.01 -7.02 -30.89
C THR A 494 5.65 -6.31 -32.07
N LYS A 495 4.84 -5.68 -32.94
CA LYS A 495 5.35 -4.91 -34.07
C LYS A 495 6.34 -3.84 -33.63
N ARG A 496 5.97 -3.04 -32.62
CA ARG A 496 6.79 -1.94 -32.11
C ARG A 496 8.10 -2.41 -31.48
N LEU A 497 8.09 -3.54 -30.78
CA LEU A 497 9.29 -4.12 -30.18
C LEU A 497 10.19 -4.75 -31.25
N GLN A 498 9.64 -5.43 -32.26
CA GLN A 498 10.42 -5.97 -33.37
C GLN A 498 11.10 -4.85 -34.18
N GLU A 499 10.41 -3.73 -34.43
CA GLU A 499 11.00 -2.52 -35.04
C GLU A 499 12.17 -1.95 -34.22
N ALA A 500 12.15 -2.11 -32.90
CA ALA A 500 13.24 -1.71 -32.01
C ALA A 500 14.38 -2.75 -31.88
N GLY A 501 14.27 -3.88 -32.57
CA GLY A 501 15.31 -4.93 -32.64
C GLY A 501 15.15 -6.07 -31.65
N TYR A 502 13.99 -6.24 -31.01
CA TYR A 502 13.70 -7.40 -30.15
C TYR A 502 13.20 -8.60 -30.96
N THR A 503 13.51 -9.81 -30.52
CA THR A 503 12.75 -11.00 -30.92
C THR A 503 11.52 -11.10 -30.03
N VAL A 504 10.32 -11.22 -30.61
CA VAL A 504 9.07 -11.25 -29.83
C VAL A 504 8.14 -12.33 -30.33
N GLU A 505 7.58 -13.10 -29.39
CA GLU A 505 6.61 -14.18 -29.64
C GLU A 505 5.40 -14.02 -28.73
N ILE A 506 4.21 -14.32 -29.25
CA ILE A 506 2.97 -14.43 -28.48
C ILE A 506 2.55 -15.90 -28.46
N LEU A 507 2.41 -16.46 -27.26
CA LEU A 507 1.94 -17.82 -27.00
C LEU A 507 0.58 -17.72 -26.32
N GLN A 508 -0.42 -18.45 -26.81
CA GLN A 508 -1.76 -18.46 -26.21
C GLN A 508 -2.05 -19.81 -25.57
N MET A 509 -2.68 -19.80 -24.40
CA MET A 509 -3.05 -21.00 -23.68
C MET A 509 -4.29 -20.78 -22.79
N PRO A 510 -5.03 -21.84 -22.41
CA PRO A 510 -6.07 -21.72 -21.40
C PRO A 510 -5.50 -21.26 -20.06
N ASN A 511 -6.30 -20.54 -19.26
CA ASN A 511 -5.87 -20.06 -17.94
C ASN A 511 -5.52 -21.23 -17.00
N ARG A 512 -4.21 -21.48 -16.84
CA ARG A 512 -3.67 -22.49 -15.93
C ARG A 512 -2.90 -21.88 -14.76
N GLY A 513 -2.96 -20.56 -14.62
CA GLY A 513 -2.29 -19.83 -13.56
C GLY A 513 -0.90 -19.33 -13.92
N PHE A 514 -0.30 -18.55 -13.03
CA PHE A 514 0.93 -17.78 -13.24
C PHE A 514 2.13 -18.69 -13.56
N GLY A 515 2.40 -19.66 -12.69
CA GLY A 515 3.53 -20.57 -12.86
C GLY A 515 3.45 -21.41 -14.14
N ALA A 516 2.24 -21.88 -14.50
CA ALA A 516 2.03 -22.64 -15.74
C ALA A 516 2.29 -21.80 -17.00
N GLY A 517 1.88 -20.53 -16.99
CA GLY A 517 2.18 -19.59 -18.08
C GLY A 517 3.69 -19.37 -18.24
N HIS A 518 4.41 -19.12 -17.14
CA HIS A 518 5.87 -18.95 -17.20
C HIS A 518 6.59 -20.24 -17.57
N ASN A 519 6.07 -21.42 -17.20
CA ASN A 519 6.62 -22.70 -17.68
C ASN A 519 6.62 -22.78 -19.21
N VAL A 520 5.57 -22.28 -19.88
CA VAL A 520 5.50 -22.25 -21.35
C VAL A 520 6.54 -21.29 -21.92
N ALA A 521 6.66 -20.08 -21.36
CA ALA A 521 7.67 -19.11 -21.79
C ALA A 521 9.11 -19.64 -21.63
N ILE A 522 9.43 -20.22 -20.47
CA ILE A 522 10.78 -20.71 -20.15
C ILE A 522 11.17 -21.85 -21.08
N LYS A 523 10.26 -22.80 -21.32
CA LYS A 523 10.53 -23.98 -22.18
C LYS A 523 10.70 -23.64 -23.65
N ALA A 524 10.14 -22.51 -24.09
CA ALA A 524 10.24 -22.07 -25.48
C ALA A 524 11.58 -21.40 -25.83
N GLY A 525 12.38 -21.01 -24.82
CA GLY A 525 13.68 -20.38 -25.04
C GLY A 525 14.86 -21.26 -24.66
N ASP A 526 16.07 -20.82 -25.02
CA ASP A 526 17.34 -21.48 -24.72
C ASP A 526 18.41 -20.55 -24.07
N ALA A 527 18.11 -19.26 -23.86
CA ALA A 527 19.04 -18.30 -23.28
C ALA A 527 19.58 -18.73 -21.89
N PRO A 528 20.84 -18.43 -21.54
CA PRO A 528 21.42 -18.83 -20.24
C PRO A 528 20.68 -18.25 -19.03
N PHE A 529 19.98 -17.12 -19.20
CA PHE A 529 19.13 -16.52 -18.18
C PHE A 529 17.70 -16.32 -18.68
N CYS A 530 16.74 -16.45 -17.78
CA CYS A 530 15.33 -16.15 -18.01
C CYS A 530 14.88 -15.08 -17.03
N LEU A 531 14.46 -13.92 -17.52
CA LEU A 531 13.76 -12.91 -16.72
C LEU A 531 12.27 -13.27 -16.68
N VAL A 532 11.74 -13.53 -15.50
CA VAL A 532 10.31 -13.63 -15.25
C VAL A 532 9.82 -12.29 -14.74
N THR A 533 8.75 -11.77 -15.33
CA THR A 533 8.20 -10.46 -14.97
C THR A 533 6.69 -10.41 -15.15
N ASN A 534 6.01 -9.68 -14.27
CA ASN A 534 4.61 -9.32 -14.49
C ASN A 534 4.49 -8.28 -15.61
N ILE A 535 3.29 -8.15 -16.17
CA ILE A 535 2.94 -7.13 -17.17
C ILE A 535 2.57 -5.78 -16.54
N ASP A 536 2.14 -5.76 -15.28
CA ASP A 536 1.72 -4.57 -14.53
C ASP A 536 2.91 -3.87 -13.84
N LEU A 537 4.08 -3.90 -14.47
CA LEU A 537 5.26 -3.16 -14.03
C LEU A 537 5.92 -2.38 -15.16
N THR A 538 6.86 -1.52 -14.80
CA THR A 538 7.76 -0.83 -15.73
C THR A 538 9.20 -0.90 -15.24
N PHE A 539 10.12 -1.06 -16.19
CA PHE A 539 11.56 -1.09 -15.93
C PHE A 539 12.14 0.31 -15.81
N GLU A 540 13.07 0.50 -14.88
CA GLU A 540 14.04 1.59 -15.01
C GLU A 540 15.05 1.25 -16.12
N ARG A 541 15.75 2.27 -16.62
CA ARG A 541 16.63 2.12 -17.79
C ARG A 541 17.70 1.05 -17.60
N ASP A 542 18.27 0.95 -16.41
CA ASP A 542 19.42 0.10 -16.10
C ASP A 542 19.06 -1.19 -15.35
N THR A 543 17.76 -1.48 -15.16
CA THR A 543 17.29 -2.64 -14.38
C THR A 543 17.89 -3.96 -14.88
N LEU A 544 17.79 -4.22 -16.18
CA LEU A 544 18.25 -5.50 -16.76
C LEU A 544 19.78 -5.61 -16.72
N SER A 545 20.48 -4.53 -17.06
CA SER A 545 21.94 -4.47 -17.01
C SER A 545 22.48 -4.72 -15.62
N ARG A 546 21.84 -4.16 -14.58
CA ARG A 546 22.19 -4.41 -13.17
C ARG A 546 21.92 -5.85 -12.76
N LEU A 547 20.74 -6.40 -13.07
CA LEU A 547 20.44 -7.81 -12.77
C LEU A 547 21.47 -8.76 -13.39
N VAL A 548 21.81 -8.54 -14.66
CA VAL A 548 22.77 -9.39 -15.38
C VAL A 548 24.19 -9.19 -14.84
N ALA A 549 24.62 -7.97 -14.56
CA ALA A 549 25.92 -7.70 -13.96
C ALA A 549 26.09 -8.41 -12.61
N THR A 550 25.09 -8.24 -11.74
CA THR A 550 25.00 -8.93 -10.45
C THR A 550 25.06 -10.44 -10.64
N ALA A 551 24.28 -11.01 -11.56
CA ALA A 551 24.25 -12.45 -11.81
C ALA A 551 25.54 -13.04 -12.38
N MET A 552 26.30 -12.24 -13.15
CA MET A 552 27.58 -12.65 -13.72
C MET A 552 28.74 -12.52 -12.72
N ALA A 553 28.66 -11.57 -11.79
CA ALA A 553 29.67 -11.36 -10.75
C ALA A 553 29.46 -12.22 -9.50
N ASP A 554 28.26 -12.76 -9.30
CA ASP A 554 27.91 -13.55 -8.12
C ASP A 554 28.45 -14.99 -8.19
N VAL A 555 28.36 -15.70 -7.06
CA VAL A 555 28.82 -17.08 -6.92
C VAL A 555 28.16 -18.03 -7.92
N ALA A 556 28.91 -19.01 -8.40
CA ALA A 556 28.48 -19.91 -9.47
C ALA A 556 27.18 -20.68 -9.13
N ASN A 557 26.93 -20.95 -7.85
CA ASN A 557 25.72 -21.60 -7.35
C ASN A 557 24.59 -20.62 -6.96
N SER A 558 24.63 -19.36 -7.38
CA SER A 558 23.44 -18.49 -7.34
C SER A 558 22.50 -18.79 -8.49
N ALA A 559 21.21 -18.90 -8.22
CA ALA A 559 20.20 -19.28 -9.20
C ALA A 559 19.18 -18.20 -9.55
N ALA A 560 18.97 -17.21 -8.67
CA ALA A 560 17.93 -16.21 -8.83
C ALA A 560 18.34 -14.86 -8.25
N TRP A 561 17.96 -13.79 -8.95
CA TRP A 561 18.19 -12.40 -8.56
C TRP A 561 16.90 -11.60 -8.74
N GLU A 562 16.29 -11.21 -7.63
CA GLU A 562 15.06 -10.42 -7.62
C GLU A 562 15.33 -8.94 -7.75
N ALA A 563 14.56 -8.26 -8.61
CA ALA A 563 14.58 -6.81 -8.71
C ALA A 563 13.79 -6.15 -7.56
N ARG A 564 14.26 -4.98 -7.14
CA ARG A 564 13.57 -4.13 -6.18
C ARG A 564 12.29 -3.54 -6.77
N GLN A 565 11.19 -3.68 -6.04
CA GLN A 565 9.88 -3.16 -6.42
C GLN A 565 9.64 -1.79 -5.78
N LYS A 566 9.14 -0.83 -6.57
CA LYS A 566 8.65 0.49 -6.15
C LYS A 566 7.19 0.70 -6.61
N PRO A 567 6.40 1.58 -5.98
CA PRO A 567 6.75 2.36 -4.79
C PRO A 567 6.77 1.52 -3.50
N TYR A 568 6.17 0.33 -3.48
CA TYR A 568 6.16 -0.54 -2.30
C TYR A 568 7.20 -1.65 -2.42
N GLU A 569 8.08 -1.72 -1.43
CA GLU A 569 9.10 -2.76 -1.37
C GLU A 569 8.54 -4.01 -0.68
N HIS A 570 8.87 -5.19 -1.21
CA HIS A 570 8.44 -6.43 -0.59
C HIS A 570 9.02 -6.54 0.83
N PRO A 571 8.21 -6.80 1.87
CA PRO A 571 8.68 -6.69 3.24
C PRO A 571 9.44 -7.92 3.72
N LYS A 572 9.99 -8.74 2.83
CA LYS A 572 10.76 -9.91 3.29
C LYS A 572 12.13 -9.49 3.78
N PHE A 573 12.71 -10.29 4.65
CA PHE A 573 14.09 -10.15 5.04
C PHE A 573 15.04 -10.57 3.90
N TYR A 574 16.12 -9.82 3.78
CA TYR A 574 17.30 -10.16 3.00
C TYR A 574 18.53 -9.68 3.78
N ASP A 575 19.67 -10.30 3.53
CA ASP A 575 20.94 -9.86 4.09
C ASP A 575 21.39 -8.53 3.44
N PRO A 576 21.63 -7.44 4.19
CA PRO A 576 22.01 -6.16 3.59
C PRO A 576 23.43 -6.16 2.97
N ILE A 577 24.25 -7.18 3.22
CA ILE A 577 25.62 -7.28 2.72
C ILE A 577 25.70 -8.21 1.51
N THR A 578 25.09 -9.38 1.59
CA THR A 578 25.17 -10.37 0.50
C THR A 578 23.93 -10.38 -0.40
N GLY A 579 22.85 -9.71 0.01
CA GLY A 579 21.55 -9.78 -0.65
C GLY A 579 20.88 -11.16 -0.53
N THR A 580 21.44 -12.11 0.23
CA THR A 580 20.87 -13.45 0.36
C THR A 580 19.48 -13.39 0.96
N THR A 581 18.54 -14.16 0.41
CA THR A 581 17.19 -14.32 0.97
C THR A 581 16.72 -15.77 0.89
N ASN A 582 15.71 -16.14 1.68
CA ASN A 582 15.18 -17.50 1.70
C ASN A 582 14.20 -17.78 0.54
N TRP A 583 13.67 -16.74 -0.11
CA TRP A 583 12.84 -16.87 -1.30
C TRP A 583 12.76 -15.54 -2.10
N ASN A 584 12.55 -15.65 -3.42
CA ASN A 584 12.39 -14.49 -4.29
C ASN A 584 10.93 -14.27 -4.69
N SER A 585 10.50 -13.00 -4.74
CA SER A 585 9.25 -12.65 -5.42
C SER A 585 9.48 -12.69 -6.92
N HIS A 586 8.60 -13.39 -7.65
CA HIS A 586 8.72 -13.50 -9.10
C HIS A 586 7.92 -12.42 -9.84
N ALA A 587 7.56 -11.31 -9.17
CA ALA A 587 7.05 -10.13 -9.86
C ALA A 587 8.06 -9.58 -10.87
N CYS A 588 9.36 -9.63 -10.53
CA CYS A 588 10.46 -9.43 -11.47
C CYS A 588 11.72 -10.13 -10.94
N VAL A 589 12.14 -11.25 -11.56
CA VAL A 589 13.28 -12.06 -11.14
C VAL A 589 14.07 -12.56 -12.34
N LEU A 590 15.40 -12.49 -12.28
CA LEU A 590 16.28 -13.14 -13.23
C LEU A 590 16.62 -14.54 -12.71
N LEU A 591 16.38 -15.58 -13.51
CA LEU A 591 16.60 -16.98 -13.17
C LEU A 591 17.68 -17.60 -14.05
N ARG A 592 18.61 -18.35 -13.45
CA ARG A 592 19.64 -19.11 -14.18
C ARG A 592 19.03 -20.36 -14.79
N ARG A 593 19.16 -20.53 -16.12
CA ARG A 593 18.53 -21.66 -16.84
C ARG A 593 18.98 -23.02 -16.35
N ASN A 594 20.28 -23.21 -16.16
CA ASN A 594 20.83 -24.49 -15.70
C ASN A 594 20.28 -24.90 -14.32
N ALA A 595 19.95 -23.92 -13.46
CA ALA A 595 19.32 -24.20 -12.18
C ALA A 595 17.86 -24.68 -12.36
N LEU A 596 17.09 -24.03 -13.25
CA LEU A 596 15.74 -24.46 -13.61
C LEU A 596 15.72 -25.85 -14.27
N ASN A 597 16.65 -26.12 -15.18
CA ASN A 597 16.77 -27.42 -15.82
C ASN A 597 17.06 -28.54 -14.81
N LEU A 598 17.81 -28.23 -13.74
CA LEU A 598 18.13 -29.18 -12.68
C LEU A 598 16.95 -29.46 -11.76
N VAL A 599 16.22 -28.42 -11.32
CA VAL A 599 15.16 -28.56 -10.30
C VAL A 599 13.73 -28.67 -10.87
N GLY A 600 13.59 -28.49 -12.18
CA GLY A 600 12.32 -28.32 -12.87
C GLY A 600 11.73 -26.91 -12.70
N TYR A 601 10.62 -26.66 -13.37
CA TYR A 601 9.97 -25.34 -13.44
C TYR A 601 8.92 -25.15 -12.33
N TYR A 602 8.03 -24.15 -12.44
CA TYR A 602 6.99 -23.89 -11.45
C TYR A 602 6.06 -25.09 -11.23
N ASP A 603 5.68 -25.34 -9.96
CA ASP A 603 4.74 -26.40 -9.58
C ASP A 603 3.30 -26.02 -9.96
N GLU A 604 2.77 -26.62 -11.02
CA GLU A 604 1.42 -26.33 -11.53
C GLU A 604 0.28 -26.75 -10.57
N THR A 605 0.58 -27.37 -9.42
CA THR A 605 -0.39 -27.56 -8.33
C THR A 605 -0.84 -26.20 -7.74
N LEU A 606 0.05 -25.20 -7.81
CA LEU A 606 -0.15 -23.83 -7.38
C LEU A 606 -0.60 -22.99 -8.58
N PHE A 607 -1.84 -22.52 -8.53
CA PHE A 607 -2.43 -21.71 -9.61
C PHE A 607 -1.86 -20.29 -9.60
N MET A 608 -1.85 -19.63 -8.44
CA MET A 608 -1.29 -18.30 -8.27
C MET A 608 -1.07 -18.04 -6.77
N TYR A 609 -0.05 -17.25 -6.47
CA TYR A 609 0.53 -17.03 -5.15
C TYR A 609 1.21 -18.27 -4.55
N GLY A 610 2.49 -18.10 -4.17
CA GLY A 610 3.32 -19.11 -3.52
C GLY A 610 4.08 -20.06 -4.47
N GLU A 611 3.79 -20.03 -5.78
CA GLU A 611 4.58 -20.76 -6.79
C GLU A 611 6.03 -20.27 -6.88
N ASP A 612 6.27 -18.99 -6.59
CA ASP A 612 7.58 -18.36 -6.49
C ASP A 612 8.36 -18.84 -5.27
N VAL A 613 7.70 -18.91 -4.12
CA VAL A 613 8.24 -19.48 -2.87
C VAL A 613 8.57 -20.96 -3.05
N GLU A 614 7.66 -21.72 -3.68
CA GLU A 614 7.85 -23.15 -3.90
C GLU A 614 9.08 -23.42 -4.79
N LEU A 615 9.23 -22.67 -5.89
CA LEU A 615 10.40 -22.78 -6.77
C LEU A 615 11.68 -22.34 -6.06
N SER A 616 11.62 -21.25 -5.28
CA SER A 616 12.72 -20.78 -4.43
C SER A 616 13.20 -21.86 -3.46
N TYR A 617 12.27 -22.53 -2.77
CA TYR A 617 12.60 -23.59 -1.82
C TYR A 617 13.18 -24.81 -2.53
N ARG A 618 12.71 -25.10 -3.76
CA ARG A 618 13.25 -26.17 -4.57
C ARG A 618 14.68 -25.90 -5.04
N LEU A 619 14.98 -24.66 -5.43
CA LEU A 619 16.34 -24.21 -5.76
C LEU A 619 17.27 -24.33 -4.55
N ARG A 620 16.85 -23.82 -3.38
CA ARG A 620 17.62 -23.95 -2.14
C ARG A 620 17.84 -25.39 -1.71
N ARG A 621 16.84 -26.26 -1.90
CA ARG A 621 16.97 -27.71 -1.66
C ARG A 621 18.07 -28.35 -2.50
N ALA A 622 18.29 -27.86 -3.71
CA ALA A 622 19.36 -28.29 -4.60
C ALA A 622 20.72 -27.62 -4.31
N GLY A 623 20.80 -26.75 -3.30
CA GLY A 623 22.04 -26.08 -2.88
C GLY A 623 22.32 -24.74 -3.55
N PHE A 624 21.34 -24.17 -4.26
CA PHE A 624 21.48 -22.84 -4.85
C PHE A 624 21.22 -21.72 -3.84
N VAL A 625 21.87 -20.58 -4.07
CA VAL A 625 21.67 -19.31 -3.35
C VAL A 625 20.70 -18.42 -4.13
N LEU A 626 19.92 -17.63 -3.40
CA LEU A 626 18.92 -16.70 -3.93
C LEU A 626 19.28 -15.27 -3.47
N ARG A 627 19.20 -14.30 -4.38
CA ARG A 627 19.61 -12.92 -4.15
C ARG A 627 18.47 -11.93 -4.30
N TYR A 628 18.51 -10.87 -3.51
CA TYR A 628 17.79 -9.62 -3.70
C TYR A 628 18.75 -8.57 -4.27
N CYS A 629 18.40 -7.95 -5.39
CA CYS A 629 19.23 -6.98 -6.10
C CYS A 629 18.64 -5.56 -5.95
N PRO A 630 19.00 -4.81 -4.88
CA PRO A 630 18.40 -3.51 -4.56
C PRO A 630 18.65 -2.44 -5.63
N SER A 631 19.75 -2.57 -6.38
CA SER A 631 20.15 -1.63 -7.43
C SER A 631 19.31 -1.77 -8.71
N ALA A 632 18.71 -2.93 -8.96
CA ALA A 632 17.85 -3.16 -10.12
C ALA A 632 16.39 -2.87 -9.75
N VAL A 633 15.84 -1.76 -10.25
CA VAL A 633 14.53 -1.26 -9.80
C VAL A 633 13.44 -1.45 -10.86
N VAL A 634 12.25 -1.85 -10.43
CA VAL A 634 11.02 -1.85 -11.24
C VAL A 634 9.91 -1.09 -10.52
N ASN A 635 9.06 -0.38 -11.26
CA ASN A 635 7.86 0.24 -10.71
C ASN A 635 6.66 -0.69 -10.96
N HIS A 636 6.03 -1.18 -9.90
CA HIS A 636 4.99 -2.21 -9.90
C HIS A 636 3.65 -1.63 -9.44
N TYR A 637 2.60 -1.80 -10.26
CA TYR A 637 1.26 -1.26 -10.02
C TYR A 637 0.33 -2.26 -9.30
N SER A 638 0.84 -2.87 -8.22
CA SER A 638 0.23 -4.02 -7.54
C SER A 638 -1.02 -3.70 -6.70
N TYR A 639 -1.18 -2.46 -6.24
CA TYR A 639 -2.26 -2.03 -5.35
C TYR A 639 -2.95 -0.76 -5.85
N GLU A 640 -4.28 -0.78 -5.92
CA GLU A 640 -5.09 0.45 -6.03
C GLU A 640 -5.22 1.12 -4.65
N HIS A 641 -5.33 0.31 -3.57
CA HIS A 641 -5.19 0.70 -2.15
C HIS A 641 -4.55 -0.45 -1.32
N PHE A 642 -3.67 -0.14 -0.36
CA PHE A 642 -2.83 -1.12 0.37
C PHE A 642 -3.63 -2.16 1.20
N GLU A 643 -4.82 -1.80 1.70
CA GLU A 643 -5.64 -2.66 2.58
C GLU A 643 -6.66 -3.54 1.85
N ALA A 644 -6.71 -3.48 0.51
CA ALA A 644 -7.70 -4.24 -0.26
C ALA A 644 -7.40 -5.75 -0.23
N VAL A 645 -8.22 -6.51 0.51
CA VAL A 645 -8.12 -7.99 0.52
C VAL A 645 -8.65 -8.55 -0.79
N LYS A 646 -7.75 -9.00 -1.67
CA LYS A 646 -8.13 -9.68 -2.91
C LYS A 646 -8.51 -11.14 -2.61
N PRO A 647 -9.76 -11.60 -2.90
CA PRO A 647 -10.18 -12.97 -2.60
C PRO A 647 -9.27 -14.06 -3.19
N LEU A 648 -8.74 -13.82 -4.40
CA LEU A 648 -7.83 -14.74 -5.07
C LEU A 648 -6.45 -14.80 -4.39
N GLN A 649 -5.96 -13.69 -3.86
CA GLN A 649 -4.73 -13.64 -3.06
C GLN A 649 -4.89 -14.37 -1.74
N TYR A 650 -5.99 -14.13 -1.03
CA TYR A 650 -6.31 -14.86 0.20
C TYR A 650 -6.41 -16.38 -0.07
N ALA A 651 -7.12 -16.79 -1.13
CA ALA A 651 -7.26 -18.19 -1.49
C ALA A 651 -5.93 -18.85 -1.87
N GLY A 652 -5.14 -18.17 -2.71
CA GLY A 652 -3.86 -18.66 -3.22
C GLY A 652 -2.84 -18.81 -2.10
N SER A 653 -2.59 -17.72 -1.35
CA SER A 653 -1.58 -17.69 -0.29
C SER A 653 -1.87 -18.66 0.84
N THR A 654 -3.14 -18.80 1.28
CA THR A 654 -3.50 -19.77 2.33
C THR A 654 -3.33 -21.21 1.88
N PHE A 655 -3.74 -21.56 0.66
CA PHE A 655 -3.52 -22.89 0.10
C PHE A 655 -2.03 -23.20 -0.08
N ALA A 656 -1.29 -22.27 -0.66
CA ALA A 656 0.13 -22.41 -0.93
C ALA A 656 0.92 -22.62 0.36
N ASN A 657 0.65 -21.84 1.41
CA ASN A 657 1.34 -21.97 2.69
C ASN A 657 1.17 -23.38 3.28
N LEU A 658 -0.07 -23.88 3.33
CA LEU A 658 -0.36 -25.22 3.82
C LEU A 658 0.28 -26.32 2.95
N TYR A 659 0.24 -26.17 1.62
CA TYR A 659 0.82 -27.12 0.67
C TYR A 659 2.36 -27.19 0.78
N ILE A 660 3.03 -26.03 0.83
CA ILE A 660 4.48 -25.90 0.93
C ILE A 660 4.96 -26.41 2.31
N ARG A 661 4.20 -26.20 3.39
CA ARG A 661 4.49 -26.80 4.71
C ARG A 661 4.49 -28.33 4.67
N LEU A 662 3.53 -28.95 3.98
CA LEU A 662 3.55 -30.41 3.79
C LEU A 662 4.77 -30.88 3.01
N LYS A 663 5.26 -30.08 2.05
CA LYS A 663 6.37 -30.44 1.15
C LYS A 663 7.76 -30.19 1.75
N TYR A 664 7.95 -29.10 2.49
CA TYR A 664 9.27 -28.64 2.96
C TYR A 664 9.37 -28.47 4.48
N GLY A 665 8.26 -28.20 5.15
CA GLY A 665 8.24 -27.99 6.60
C GLY A 665 8.70 -29.23 7.36
N ASN A 666 9.20 -29.06 8.58
CA ASN A 666 9.56 -30.19 9.44
C ASN A 666 8.32 -31.01 9.87
N ARG A 667 8.49 -32.03 10.71
CA ARG A 667 7.36 -32.86 11.16
C ARG A 667 6.30 -32.07 11.92
N ILE A 668 6.70 -31.06 12.68
CA ILE A 668 5.78 -30.19 13.43
C ILE A 668 5.01 -29.30 12.46
N ASP A 669 5.69 -28.72 11.46
CA ASP A 669 5.05 -27.90 10.41
C ASP A 669 4.03 -28.71 9.60
N ALA A 670 4.37 -29.95 9.23
CA ALA A 670 3.44 -30.82 8.50
C ALA A 670 2.23 -31.23 9.36
N LEU A 671 2.43 -31.45 10.65
CA LEU A 671 1.35 -31.78 11.60
C LEU A 671 0.49 -30.58 11.99
N SER A 672 0.97 -29.34 11.81
CA SER A 672 0.20 -28.13 12.11
C SER A 672 -0.83 -27.79 11.02
N VAL A 673 -0.63 -28.29 9.80
CA VAL A 673 -1.47 -28.00 8.63
C VAL A 673 -2.98 -28.25 8.86
N PRO A 674 -3.44 -29.40 9.41
CA PRO A 674 -4.86 -29.62 9.67
C PRO A 674 -5.44 -28.61 10.68
N LEU A 675 -4.66 -28.25 11.70
CA LEU A 675 -5.06 -27.29 12.73
C LEU A 675 -5.17 -25.87 12.15
N MET A 676 -4.19 -25.45 11.33
CA MET A 676 -4.21 -24.17 10.64
C MET A 676 -5.39 -24.08 9.66
N GLY A 677 -5.65 -25.14 8.89
CA GLY A 677 -6.81 -25.23 8.01
C GLY A 677 -8.14 -25.12 8.77
N LEU A 678 -8.30 -25.88 9.87
CA LEU A 678 -9.50 -25.81 10.71
C LEU A 678 -9.70 -24.39 11.27
N ARG A 679 -8.63 -23.72 11.69
CA ARG A 679 -8.68 -22.33 12.18
C ARG A 679 -9.18 -21.36 11.09
N LEU A 680 -8.77 -21.51 9.84
CA LEU A 680 -9.27 -20.68 8.73
C LEU A 680 -10.78 -20.84 8.52
N VAL A 681 -11.33 -22.04 8.73
CA VAL A 681 -12.77 -22.31 8.62
C VAL A 681 -13.56 -21.74 9.79
N LEU A 682 -12.99 -21.81 11.00
CA LEU A 682 -13.62 -21.34 12.23
C LEU A 682 -13.47 -19.84 12.46
N ALA A 683 -12.48 -19.19 11.83
CA ALA A 683 -12.25 -17.75 11.92
C ALA A 683 -13.47 -16.93 11.46
N SER A 684 -13.55 -15.68 11.90
CA SER A 684 -14.49 -14.70 11.34
C SER A 684 -14.25 -14.55 9.84
N GLU A 685 -15.30 -14.32 9.07
CA GLU A 685 -15.16 -14.10 7.63
C GLU A 685 -14.35 -12.84 7.38
N VAL A 686 -13.23 -12.98 6.66
CA VAL A 686 -12.39 -11.84 6.24
C VAL A 686 -13.13 -11.03 5.16
N PHE A 687 -13.85 -11.74 4.30
CA PHE A 687 -14.79 -11.20 3.31
C PHE A 687 -15.90 -12.24 3.08
N PRO A 688 -17.06 -11.83 2.53
CA PRO A 688 -18.18 -12.74 2.27
C PRO A 688 -17.76 -13.98 1.48
N GLY A 689 -17.98 -15.17 2.04
CA GLY A 689 -17.64 -16.45 1.39
C GLY A 689 -16.20 -16.94 1.58
N SER A 690 -15.36 -16.21 2.33
CA SER A 690 -13.98 -16.63 2.68
C SER A 690 -13.91 -18.00 3.38
N ARG A 691 -14.91 -18.36 4.20
CA ARG A 691 -15.00 -19.70 4.84
C ARG A 691 -15.24 -20.82 3.84
N ARG A 692 -16.11 -20.59 2.85
CA ARG A 692 -16.40 -21.57 1.79
C ARG A 692 -15.14 -21.81 0.94
N LEU A 693 -14.38 -20.74 0.69
CA LEU A 693 -13.11 -20.79 -0.01
C LEU A 693 -12.05 -21.55 0.78
N ALA A 694 -11.94 -21.32 2.10
CA ALA A 694 -11.05 -22.07 2.98
C ALA A 694 -11.41 -23.57 3.01
N LEU A 695 -12.69 -23.92 3.11
CA LEU A 695 -13.17 -25.31 3.02
C LEU A 695 -12.77 -25.96 1.70
N ARG A 696 -12.98 -25.28 0.57
CA ARG A 696 -12.56 -25.75 -0.76
C ARG A 696 -11.05 -26.00 -0.81
N ASN A 697 -10.26 -25.10 -0.25
CA ASN A 697 -8.81 -25.26 -0.18
C ASN A 697 -8.40 -26.46 0.68
N ILE A 698 -9.10 -26.75 1.78
CA ILE A 698 -8.85 -27.94 2.61
C ILE A 698 -9.14 -29.22 1.83
N PHE A 699 -10.26 -29.30 1.11
CA PHE A 699 -10.56 -30.46 0.25
C PHE A 699 -9.51 -30.63 -0.85
N LYS A 700 -9.14 -29.53 -1.54
CA LYS A 700 -8.05 -29.54 -2.53
C LYS A 700 -6.74 -30.01 -1.90
N LEU A 701 -6.42 -29.54 -0.70
CA LEU A 701 -5.21 -29.90 0.03
C LEU A 701 -5.20 -31.37 0.40
N ALA A 702 -6.31 -31.93 0.88
CA ALA A 702 -6.43 -33.35 1.19
C ALA A 702 -6.15 -34.23 -0.04
N TRP A 703 -6.57 -33.78 -1.23
CA TRP A 703 -6.28 -34.46 -2.49
C TRP A 703 -4.81 -34.42 -2.89
N VAL A 704 -4.13 -33.28 -2.72
CA VAL A 704 -2.71 -33.11 -3.13
C VAL A 704 -1.69 -33.46 -2.04
N ALA A 705 -2.14 -33.62 -0.79
CA ALA A 705 -1.28 -33.90 0.36
C ALA A 705 -0.44 -35.18 0.20
N PRO A 706 -0.96 -36.32 -0.32
CA PRO A 706 -0.13 -37.51 -0.54
C PRO A 706 1.05 -37.22 -1.47
N LYS A 707 0.81 -36.52 -2.60
CA LYS A 707 1.86 -36.12 -3.54
C LYS A 707 2.90 -35.21 -2.86
N ALA A 708 2.45 -34.22 -2.08
CA ALA A 708 3.34 -33.32 -1.35
C ALA A 708 4.24 -34.08 -0.37
N LEU A 709 3.65 -34.97 0.44
CA LEU A 709 4.35 -35.76 1.45
C LEU A 709 5.33 -36.77 0.82
N LEU A 710 4.96 -37.40 -0.30
CA LEU A 710 5.84 -38.31 -1.04
C LEU A 710 7.01 -37.58 -1.73
N SER A 711 6.86 -36.29 -2.04
CA SER A 711 7.92 -35.48 -2.65
C SER A 711 8.97 -34.95 -1.66
N ARG A 712 8.82 -35.27 -0.37
CA ARG A 712 9.75 -34.87 0.68
C ARG A 712 11.06 -35.64 0.54
N CYS A 713 12.18 -34.92 0.59
CA CYS A 713 13.51 -35.51 0.61
C CYS A 713 14.40 -34.78 1.63
N ARG A 714 15.52 -35.40 2.01
CA ARG A 714 16.51 -34.76 2.90
C ARG A 714 17.14 -33.57 2.17
N SER A 715 17.31 -32.47 2.88
CA SER A 715 17.87 -31.21 2.39
C SER A 715 18.91 -30.71 3.38
N LYS A 716 19.97 -30.06 2.87
CA LYS A 716 20.89 -29.27 3.72
C LYS A 716 20.32 -27.88 4.02
N ALA A 717 19.45 -27.37 3.15
CA ALA A 717 18.77 -26.10 3.36
C ALA A 717 17.66 -26.23 4.42
N HIS A 718 17.53 -25.18 5.22
CA HIS A 718 16.47 -25.01 6.22
C HIS A 718 15.35 -24.13 5.63
N PHE A 719 14.11 -24.58 5.79
CA PHE A 719 12.93 -23.93 5.20
C PHE A 719 12.12 -23.26 6.31
N PRO A 720 12.28 -21.94 6.50
CA PRO A 720 11.57 -21.24 7.55
C PRO A 720 10.08 -21.13 7.21
N PHE A 721 9.29 -21.06 8.27
CA PHE A 721 7.89 -20.66 8.20
C PHE A 721 7.59 -19.87 9.47
N ARG A 722 6.97 -18.71 9.33
CA ARG A 722 6.65 -17.83 10.45
C ARG A 722 5.19 -17.44 10.35
N ASP A 723 4.33 -18.03 11.17
CA ASP A 723 2.87 -17.95 11.01
C ASP A 723 2.34 -18.22 9.59
N TRP A 724 1.93 -17.19 8.83
CA TRP A 724 1.46 -17.34 7.44
C TRP A 724 2.51 -16.92 6.40
N ASP A 725 3.70 -16.54 6.88
CA ASP A 725 4.83 -16.10 6.07
C ASP A 725 5.91 -17.17 5.97
N TYR A 726 6.79 -16.95 5.00
CA TYR A 726 7.91 -17.84 4.66
C TYR A 726 9.26 -17.30 5.13
N GLU A 727 9.27 -16.13 5.76
CA GLU A 727 10.46 -15.46 6.27
C GLU A 727 10.03 -14.39 7.30
N MET A 728 10.97 -13.90 8.10
CA MET A 728 10.84 -12.65 8.83
C MET A 728 10.40 -11.49 7.91
N ILE A 729 9.44 -10.72 8.41
CA ILE A 729 8.93 -9.52 7.76
C ILE A 729 9.62 -8.29 8.34
N ARG A 730 10.02 -7.36 7.47
CA ARG A 730 10.41 -6.00 7.79
C ARG A 730 9.16 -5.11 7.84
N ASP A 731 9.00 -4.39 8.94
CA ASP A 731 7.89 -3.46 9.11
C ASP A 731 7.92 -2.33 8.06
N GLY A 732 6.73 -1.79 7.75
CA GLY A 732 6.57 -0.65 6.84
C GLY A 732 6.49 -1.02 5.36
N ALA A 733 5.97 -2.22 5.04
CA ALA A 733 5.62 -2.64 3.67
C ALA A 733 4.71 -1.63 2.94
N SER A 734 3.86 -0.93 3.69
CA SER A 734 2.91 0.08 3.22
C SER A 734 3.54 1.45 2.97
N ILE A 735 4.79 1.67 3.37
CA ILE A 735 5.43 2.97 3.23
C ILE A 735 5.99 3.08 1.81
N PRO A 736 5.43 3.99 0.98
CA PRO A 736 5.89 4.14 -0.39
C PRO A 736 7.28 4.78 -0.39
N VAL A 737 8.12 4.31 -1.31
CA VAL A 737 9.41 4.89 -1.64
C VAL A 737 9.27 5.54 -3.02
N PRO A 738 8.89 6.83 -3.07
CA PRO A 738 8.75 7.53 -4.34
C PRO A 738 10.11 7.68 -5.05
N PRO A 739 10.11 7.97 -6.36
CA PRO A 739 11.32 8.33 -7.08
C PRO A 739 12.04 9.50 -6.40
N LEU A 740 13.37 9.44 -6.35
CA LEU A 740 14.18 10.51 -5.78
C LEU A 740 14.04 11.81 -6.59
N HIS A 741 13.97 12.93 -5.89
CA HIS A 741 13.94 14.26 -6.52
C HIS A 741 15.30 14.59 -7.16
N ASN A 742 15.30 15.26 -8.33
CA ASN A 742 16.52 15.62 -9.06
C ASN A 742 17.52 16.46 -8.22
N ALA A 743 17.01 17.24 -7.27
CA ALA A 743 17.78 18.06 -6.33
C ALA A 743 18.22 17.30 -5.06
N ALA A 744 18.23 15.96 -5.08
CA ALA A 744 18.63 15.11 -3.95
C ALA A 744 19.91 15.65 -3.27
N PRO A 745 19.89 15.98 -1.96
CA PRO A 745 21.03 16.55 -1.24
C PRO A 745 22.13 15.52 -0.96
N LEU A 746 23.38 15.96 -0.77
CA LEU A 746 24.45 15.07 -0.31
C LEU A 746 24.18 14.63 1.14
N VAL A 747 24.34 13.33 1.42
CA VAL A 747 24.28 12.76 2.77
C VAL A 747 25.68 12.33 3.21
N SER A 748 26.13 12.77 4.38
CA SER A 748 27.38 12.32 4.99
C SER A 748 27.10 11.22 6.01
N VAL A 749 27.62 10.01 5.76
CA VAL A 749 27.59 8.90 6.72
C VAL A 749 28.91 8.87 7.47
N ILE A 750 28.84 8.90 8.80
CA ILE A 750 30.00 8.95 9.70
C ILE A 750 30.10 7.63 10.45
N THR A 751 31.13 6.85 10.12
CA THR A 751 31.42 5.58 10.78
C THR A 751 32.59 5.72 11.74
N ARG A 752 32.36 5.34 13.00
CA ARG A 752 33.37 5.34 14.05
C ARG A 752 33.91 3.93 14.20
N THR A 753 35.23 3.80 14.30
CA THR A 753 35.88 2.50 14.49
C THR A 753 37.13 2.63 15.35
N TYR A 754 37.72 1.49 15.68
CA TYR A 754 38.98 1.38 16.40
C TYR A 754 39.68 0.07 16.00
N ARG A 755 40.90 -0.13 16.50
CA ARG A 755 41.70 -1.32 16.19
C ARG A 755 40.97 -2.64 16.47
N GLY A 756 41.08 -3.61 15.56
CA GLY A 756 40.55 -4.97 15.72
C GLY A 756 39.08 -5.13 15.32
N ARG A 757 38.58 -4.24 14.45
CA ARG A 757 37.17 -4.19 14.01
C ARG A 757 37.00 -4.51 12.52
N GLU A 758 37.98 -5.18 11.92
CA GLU A 758 38.10 -5.37 10.47
C GLU A 758 36.82 -5.95 9.84
N VAL A 759 36.30 -7.06 10.40
CA VAL A 759 35.12 -7.74 9.84
C VAL A 759 33.85 -6.92 10.01
N PHE A 760 33.69 -6.27 11.18
CA PHE A 760 32.55 -5.40 11.48
C PHE A 760 32.54 -4.18 10.57
N LEU A 761 33.68 -3.48 10.51
CA LEU A 761 33.87 -2.34 9.63
C LEU A 761 33.57 -2.71 8.18
N ARG A 762 34.07 -3.83 7.65
CA ARG A 762 33.72 -4.29 6.28
C ARG A 762 32.21 -4.37 6.08
N GLN A 763 31.47 -4.96 7.02
CA GLN A 763 30.01 -5.05 6.94
C GLN A 763 29.36 -3.66 6.96
N ALA A 764 29.75 -2.78 7.90
CA ALA A 764 29.22 -1.42 7.97
C ALA A 764 29.49 -0.64 6.66
N LEU A 765 30.71 -0.68 6.13
CA LEU A 765 31.09 -0.03 4.88
C LEU A 765 30.29 -0.54 3.67
N LEU A 766 30.13 -1.86 3.56
CA LEU A 766 29.32 -2.47 2.49
C LEU A 766 27.84 -2.08 2.62
N SER A 767 27.27 -2.03 3.83
CA SER A 767 25.88 -1.61 4.03
C SER A 767 25.61 -0.17 3.57
N VAL A 768 26.62 0.71 3.67
CA VAL A 768 26.56 2.08 3.12
C VAL A 768 26.77 2.07 1.61
N ALA A 769 27.69 1.23 1.10
CA ALA A 769 27.91 1.06 -0.32
C ALA A 769 26.66 0.54 -1.07
N HIS A 770 25.84 -0.29 -0.43
CA HIS A 770 24.62 -0.84 -1.02
C HIS A 770 23.40 0.09 -0.95
N GLN A 771 23.53 1.27 -0.34
CA GLN A 771 22.44 2.23 -0.29
C GLN A 771 21.97 2.61 -1.70
N THR A 772 20.66 2.57 -1.89
CA THR A 772 19.96 2.96 -3.13
C THR A 772 19.96 4.47 -3.33
N TYR A 773 20.28 5.23 -2.27
CA TYR A 773 20.51 6.66 -2.36
C TYR A 773 21.86 6.96 -3.05
N PRO A 774 21.88 7.76 -4.14
CA PRO A 774 23.07 7.88 -4.98
C PRO A 774 24.12 8.89 -4.47
N LYS A 775 23.74 9.84 -3.62
CA LYS A 775 24.60 10.97 -3.23
C LYS A 775 25.07 10.83 -1.78
N ILE A 776 26.07 9.98 -1.58
CA ILE A 776 26.63 9.67 -0.26
C ILE A 776 28.11 10.04 -0.21
N GLU A 777 28.49 10.75 0.84
CA GLU A 777 29.87 10.89 1.31
C GLU A 777 30.04 9.96 2.52
N HIS A 778 31.01 9.05 2.48
CA HIS A 778 31.30 8.16 3.62
C HIS A 778 32.59 8.59 4.29
N ILE A 779 32.52 8.91 5.57
CA ILE A 779 33.64 9.31 6.42
C ILE A 779 33.85 8.23 7.49
N VAL A 780 35.05 7.68 7.55
CA VAL A 780 35.45 6.69 8.55
C VAL A 780 36.48 7.32 9.46
N VAL A 781 36.23 7.28 10.77
CA VAL A 781 37.12 7.83 11.79
C VAL A 781 37.59 6.71 12.71
N GLU A 782 38.91 6.48 12.73
CA GLU A 782 39.54 5.53 13.66
C GLU A 782 40.03 6.25 14.91
N ASP A 783 39.57 5.80 16.07
CA ASP A 783 39.97 6.30 17.39
C ASP A 783 41.12 5.47 17.97
N GLY A 784 42.35 6.01 17.91
CA GLY A 784 43.55 5.38 18.45
C GLY A 784 44.43 4.68 17.40
N GLY A 785 44.52 5.22 16.18
CA GLY A 785 45.45 4.73 15.17
C GLY A 785 44.97 4.86 13.72
N SER A 786 45.61 4.09 12.84
CA SER A 786 45.29 3.99 11.41
C SER A 786 45.26 2.54 10.91
N SER A 787 45.02 1.59 11.81
CA SER A 787 45.05 0.16 11.52
C SER A 787 43.94 -0.31 10.59
N MET A 788 42.83 0.42 10.50
CA MET A 788 41.68 0.13 9.64
C MET A 788 41.80 0.72 8.24
N ARG A 789 42.88 1.45 7.92
CA ARG A 789 43.06 2.11 6.62
C ARG A 789 42.97 1.15 5.44
N GLU A 790 43.65 0.00 5.54
CA GLU A 790 43.66 -1.02 4.48
C GLU A 790 42.26 -1.59 4.23
N VAL A 791 41.46 -1.77 5.29
CA VAL A 791 40.06 -2.20 5.17
C VAL A 791 39.25 -1.17 4.38
N VAL A 792 39.41 0.11 4.71
CA VAL A 792 38.70 1.22 4.06
C VAL A 792 39.10 1.36 2.60
N GLU A 793 40.39 1.32 2.30
CA GLU A 793 40.91 1.39 0.92
C GLU A 793 40.46 0.19 0.09
N GLY A 794 40.47 -1.02 0.67
CA GLY A 794 39.97 -2.23 0.01
C GLY A 794 38.49 -2.14 -0.36
N ILE A 795 37.63 -1.68 0.55
CA ILE A 795 36.19 -1.51 0.25
C ILE A 795 35.95 -0.34 -0.71
N SER A 796 36.74 0.74 -0.61
CA SER A 796 36.65 1.88 -1.53
C SER A 796 36.98 1.44 -2.97
N ALA A 797 38.03 0.63 -3.16
CA ALA A 797 38.40 0.07 -4.45
C ALA A 797 37.34 -0.90 -4.97
N LEU A 798 36.83 -1.79 -4.12
CA LEU A 798 35.82 -2.80 -4.46
C LEU A 798 34.52 -2.17 -4.98
N THR A 799 34.04 -1.15 -4.28
CA THR A 799 32.73 -0.54 -4.54
C THR A 799 32.82 0.63 -5.52
N GLY A 800 34.03 1.10 -5.83
CA GLY A 800 34.28 2.32 -6.58
C GLY A 800 33.80 3.60 -5.89
N ARG A 801 33.43 3.53 -4.61
CA ARG A 801 33.01 4.69 -3.81
C ARG A 801 34.20 5.22 -3.02
N HIS A 802 34.47 6.51 -3.15
CA HIS A 802 35.52 7.16 -2.35
C HIS A 802 35.08 7.23 -0.89
N ILE A 803 35.86 6.61 0.01
CA ILE A 803 35.64 6.66 1.46
C ILE A 803 36.75 7.51 2.07
N ARG A 804 36.37 8.56 2.80
CA ARG A 804 37.32 9.44 3.48
C ARG A 804 37.73 8.82 4.81
N PHE A 805 39.01 8.49 4.97
CA PHE A 805 39.55 7.95 6.22
C PHE A 805 40.24 9.03 7.07
N ILE A 806 39.94 9.06 8.37
CA ILE A 806 40.54 9.97 9.35
C ILE A 806 41.12 9.13 10.49
N ALA A 807 42.43 9.21 10.69
CA ALA A 807 43.12 8.61 11.82
C ALA A 807 43.28 9.64 12.95
N LEU A 808 42.91 9.26 14.16
CA LEU A 808 43.10 10.08 15.36
C LEU A 808 43.98 9.37 16.38
N GLU A 809 44.62 10.14 17.26
CA GLU A 809 45.08 9.62 18.55
C GLU A 809 43.89 9.12 19.38
N LYS A 810 44.15 8.39 20.46
CA LYS A 810 43.08 7.86 21.32
C LYS A 810 42.41 9.01 22.08
N VAL A 811 41.22 9.41 21.62
CA VAL A 811 40.46 10.57 22.11
C VAL A 811 39.04 10.21 22.54
N GLY A 812 38.57 9.00 22.23
CA GLY A 812 37.24 8.51 22.60
C GLY A 812 36.19 8.69 21.50
N ARG A 813 35.09 7.92 21.62
CA ARG A 813 34.07 7.77 20.56
C ARG A 813 33.34 9.07 20.20
N SER A 814 33.14 9.95 21.17
CA SER A 814 32.43 11.22 20.98
C SER A 814 33.29 12.22 20.20
N ALA A 815 34.57 12.33 20.56
CA ALA A 815 35.54 13.14 19.82
C ALA A 815 35.77 12.62 18.39
N ALA A 816 35.83 11.30 18.21
CA ALA A 816 35.88 10.68 16.88
C ALA A 816 34.63 10.99 16.04
N GLY A 817 33.44 10.87 16.62
CA GLY A 817 32.19 11.26 15.94
C GLY A 817 32.15 12.74 15.57
N ASN A 818 32.63 13.62 16.45
CA ASN A 818 32.75 15.05 16.18
C ASN A 818 33.77 15.38 15.10
N ALA A 819 34.90 14.67 15.04
CA ALA A 819 35.86 14.81 13.94
C ALA A 819 35.22 14.45 12.60
N GLY A 820 34.40 13.39 12.57
CA GLY A 820 33.59 13.03 11.40
C GLY A 820 32.59 14.12 11.01
N LEU A 821 31.86 14.70 11.97
CA LEU A 821 30.93 15.82 11.72
C LEU A 821 31.64 17.09 11.24
N LYS A 822 32.83 17.40 11.77
CA LYS A 822 33.64 18.53 11.30
C LYS A 822 34.09 18.33 9.86
N ALA A 823 34.39 17.08 9.48
CA ALA A 823 34.81 16.71 8.14
C ALA A 823 33.64 16.58 7.13
N SER A 824 32.40 16.48 7.60
CA SER A 824 31.22 16.28 6.74
C SER A 824 30.89 17.51 5.89
N THR A 825 30.44 17.25 4.67
CA THR A 825 30.03 18.29 3.71
C THR A 825 28.59 18.15 3.22
N GLY A 826 27.95 17.02 3.51
CA GLY A 826 26.55 16.76 3.18
C GLY A 826 25.59 17.65 3.94
N ARG A 827 24.44 17.97 3.31
CA ARG A 827 23.35 18.69 3.99
C ARG A 827 22.80 17.85 5.14
N TRP A 828 22.67 16.55 4.93
CA TRP A 828 22.23 15.63 5.97
C TRP A 828 23.39 14.80 6.48
N CYS A 829 23.37 14.49 7.77
CA CYS A 829 24.36 13.65 8.44
C CYS A 829 23.67 12.44 9.09
N LEU A 830 24.39 11.32 9.14
CA LEU A 830 23.97 10.08 9.79
C LEU A 830 25.19 9.43 10.43
N PHE A 831 25.04 8.88 11.64
CA PHE A 831 26.06 8.05 12.26
C PHE A 831 25.83 6.57 11.96
N LEU A 832 26.90 5.78 11.82
CA LEU A 832 26.81 4.33 11.74
C LEU A 832 27.94 3.73 12.56
N ASP A 833 27.62 3.08 13.66
CA ASP A 833 28.62 2.33 14.42
C ASP A 833 29.08 1.10 13.62
N ASP A 834 30.34 0.73 13.77
CA ASP A 834 30.98 -0.26 12.90
C ASP A 834 30.41 -1.69 13.03
N ASP A 835 29.63 -1.99 14.08
CA ASP A 835 28.91 -3.25 14.27
C ASP A 835 27.40 -3.17 13.96
N ASP A 836 26.91 -2.04 13.46
CA ASP A 836 25.52 -1.89 13.05
C ASP A 836 25.38 -1.96 11.52
N LEU A 837 24.15 -2.16 11.03
CA LEU A 837 23.89 -2.34 9.59
C LEU A 837 22.68 -1.55 9.13
N LEU A 838 22.77 -1.02 7.92
CA LEU A 838 21.67 -0.35 7.23
C LEU A 838 21.09 -1.28 6.15
N PHE A 839 19.77 -1.35 6.03
CA PHE A 839 19.14 -1.93 4.83
C PHE A 839 19.33 -0.97 3.65
N CYS A 840 19.29 -1.52 2.42
CA CYS A 840 19.67 -0.79 1.22
C CYS A 840 18.81 0.45 0.96
N ASP A 841 17.59 0.50 1.51
CA ASP A 841 16.63 1.59 1.36
C ASP A 841 16.68 2.65 2.47
N HIS A 842 17.56 2.51 3.46
CA HIS A 842 17.60 3.35 4.66
C HIS A 842 17.68 4.86 4.38
N ILE A 843 18.75 5.30 3.69
CA ILE A 843 18.97 6.73 3.43
C ILE A 843 17.90 7.28 2.48
N GLU A 844 17.50 6.51 1.46
CA GLU A 844 16.47 6.92 0.51
C GLU A 844 15.13 7.17 1.22
N VAL A 845 14.75 6.29 2.14
CA VAL A 845 13.51 6.41 2.93
C VAL A 845 13.54 7.66 3.82
N LEU A 846 14.63 7.89 4.56
CA LEU A 846 14.73 9.06 5.45
C LEU A 846 14.82 10.38 4.69
N VAL A 847 15.57 10.44 3.57
CA VAL A 847 15.64 11.64 2.72
C VAL A 847 14.28 11.97 2.11
N ASN A 848 13.55 10.97 1.60
CA ASN A 848 12.22 11.19 1.04
C ASN A 848 11.23 11.68 2.11
N ALA A 849 11.32 11.19 3.35
CA ALA A 849 10.49 11.67 4.45
C ALA A 849 10.74 13.17 4.74
N LEU A 850 12.01 13.57 4.84
CA LEU A 850 12.41 14.97 5.08
C LEU A 850 12.00 15.90 3.94
N TYR A 851 12.09 15.43 2.69
CA TYR A 851 11.72 16.24 1.53
C TYR A 851 10.23 16.62 1.54
N ASN A 852 9.37 15.73 2.04
CA ASN A 852 7.93 15.95 2.08
C ASN A 852 7.46 16.85 3.25
N GLN A 853 8.36 17.22 4.17
CA GLN A 853 8.04 18.08 5.33
C GLN A 853 9.20 19.06 5.62
N PRO A 854 9.27 20.19 4.91
CA PRO A 854 10.42 21.10 4.96
C PRO A 854 10.69 21.75 6.33
N ASP A 855 9.71 21.78 7.24
CA ASP A 855 9.85 22.33 8.60
C ASP A 855 10.52 21.38 9.60
N THR A 856 11.04 20.25 9.12
CA THR A 856 11.65 19.21 9.95
C THR A 856 13.15 19.15 9.72
N VAL A 857 13.90 18.92 10.80
CA VAL A 857 15.37 18.96 10.79
C VAL A 857 16.01 17.58 10.97
N ALA A 858 15.21 16.56 11.24
CA ALA A 858 15.67 15.17 11.29
C ALA A 858 14.52 14.21 11.00
N ALA A 859 14.85 13.03 10.51
CA ALA A 859 13.94 11.90 10.37
C ALA A 859 14.58 10.67 10.98
N TYR A 860 13.75 9.81 11.58
CA TYR A 860 14.18 8.55 12.14
C TYR A 860 13.22 7.43 11.80
N SER A 861 13.77 6.22 11.69
CA SER A 861 13.01 5.02 11.34
C SER A 861 13.08 3.94 12.41
N LEU A 862 12.30 2.88 12.23
CA LEU A 862 12.45 1.68 13.06
C LEU A 862 13.81 1.02 12.83
N ALA A 863 14.37 0.47 13.90
CA ALA A 863 15.59 -0.31 13.91
C ALA A 863 15.35 -1.66 14.62
N SER A 864 15.94 -2.73 14.11
CA SER A 864 15.87 -4.04 14.75
C SER A 864 16.99 -4.15 15.78
N GLU A 865 16.63 -4.45 17.02
CA GLU A 865 17.56 -5.03 17.98
C GLU A 865 17.90 -6.44 17.54
N VAL A 866 19.19 -6.71 17.35
CA VAL A 866 19.73 -8.01 16.99
C VAL A 866 20.49 -8.56 18.20
N VAL A 867 19.87 -9.53 18.87
CA VAL A 867 20.49 -10.17 20.03
C VAL A 867 21.59 -11.11 19.55
N THR A 868 22.82 -10.89 20.00
CA THR A 868 24.01 -11.64 19.58
C THR A 868 24.63 -12.43 20.71
N ASP A 869 24.96 -13.69 20.45
CA ASP A 869 25.90 -14.45 21.26
C ASP A 869 27.31 -14.34 20.68
N ASN A 870 28.30 -14.24 21.55
CA ASN A 870 29.70 -14.33 21.19
C ASN A 870 30.23 -15.62 21.83
N PRO A 871 30.16 -16.76 21.13
CA PRO A 871 30.64 -18.03 21.68
C PRO A 871 32.11 -17.84 22.09
N ALA A 872 32.43 -18.22 23.33
CA ALA A 872 33.74 -17.97 23.95
C ALA A 872 34.95 -18.53 23.16
N SER A 873 34.72 -19.33 22.12
CA SER A 873 35.73 -19.89 21.22
C SER A 873 35.95 -19.12 19.91
N SER A 874 35.23 -18.04 19.59
CA SER A 874 35.49 -17.25 18.37
C SER A 874 35.39 -15.75 18.60
N SER A 875 36.52 -15.04 18.63
CA SER A 875 36.58 -13.57 18.63
C SER A 875 36.11 -12.91 17.32
N GLU A 876 35.77 -13.70 16.30
CA GLU A 876 35.59 -13.23 14.92
C GLU A 876 34.14 -13.17 14.43
N ARG A 877 33.16 -13.74 15.14
CA ARG A 877 31.78 -13.83 14.67
C ARG A 877 30.75 -13.70 15.80
N TYR A 878 29.77 -12.83 15.59
CA TYR A 878 28.52 -12.91 16.34
C TYR A 878 27.59 -13.97 15.77
N ARG A 879 26.99 -14.75 16.66
CA ARG A 879 25.81 -15.55 16.33
C ARG A 879 24.57 -14.70 16.64
N GLU A 880 23.83 -14.32 15.61
CA GLU A 880 22.60 -13.54 15.77
C GLU A 880 21.44 -14.49 16.11
N LEU A 881 20.71 -14.22 17.19
CA LEU A 881 19.72 -15.10 17.79
C LEU A 881 18.29 -14.67 17.52
N THR A 882 18.01 -13.38 17.75
CA THR A 882 16.67 -12.81 17.67
C THR A 882 16.72 -11.42 17.07
N TYR A 883 15.69 -11.11 16.30
CA TYR A 883 15.45 -9.81 15.69
C TYR A 883 14.11 -9.29 16.22
N SER A 884 14.14 -8.15 16.89
CA SER A 884 12.95 -7.52 17.46
C SER A 884 13.02 -6.02 17.33
N VAL A 885 11.89 -5.39 17.07
CA VAL A 885 11.77 -3.93 17.11
C VAL A 885 11.16 -3.57 18.47
N PRO A 886 11.89 -2.88 19.36
CA PRO A 886 11.34 -2.47 20.66
C PRO A 886 10.11 -1.58 20.50
N ASP A 887 9.07 -1.82 21.30
CA ASP A 887 7.80 -1.09 21.19
C ASP A 887 7.95 0.42 21.40
N LEU A 888 8.93 0.84 22.21
CA LEU A 888 9.25 2.25 22.45
C LEU A 888 9.70 2.98 21.18
N MET A 889 10.17 2.28 20.14
CA MET A 889 10.53 2.89 18.86
C MET A 889 9.30 3.16 17.97
N ARG A 890 8.14 2.57 18.29
CA ARG A 890 6.91 2.65 17.48
C ARG A 890 6.05 3.85 17.85
N GLN A 891 6.61 5.05 17.81
CA GLN A 891 5.90 6.25 18.18
C GLN A 891 6.33 7.46 17.36
N GLU A 892 5.40 8.39 17.19
CA GLU A 892 5.68 9.72 16.67
C GLU A 892 6.65 10.47 17.58
N PHE A 893 7.31 11.48 17.01
CA PHE A 893 8.26 12.29 17.77
C PHE A 893 7.58 13.07 18.89
N ASP A 894 8.02 12.81 20.13
CA ASP A 894 7.62 13.57 21.32
C ASP A 894 8.87 13.94 22.13
N SER A 895 9.14 15.24 22.24
CA SER A 895 10.29 15.76 22.99
C SER A 895 10.21 15.45 24.49
N THR A 896 9.01 15.29 25.06
CA THR A 896 8.81 14.95 26.48
C THR A 896 9.17 13.49 26.76
N ILE A 897 8.93 12.61 25.79
CA ILE A 897 9.34 11.21 25.86
C ILE A 897 10.86 11.13 25.65
N LEU A 898 11.39 11.85 24.65
CA LEU A 898 12.82 11.91 24.39
C LEU A 898 13.62 12.43 25.60
N ALA A 899 13.08 13.39 26.35
CA ALA A 899 13.68 13.89 27.58
C ALA A 899 13.77 12.86 28.72
N LYS A 900 13.13 11.69 28.57
CA LYS A 900 13.13 10.60 29.56
C LYS A 900 13.80 9.33 29.04
N TYR A 901 13.59 9.02 27.76
CA TYR A 901 14.03 7.77 27.16
C TYR A 901 14.73 8.01 25.82
N ASN A 902 15.86 7.33 25.60
CA ASN A 902 16.48 7.27 24.29
C ASN A 902 15.82 6.15 23.47
N PHE A 903 14.90 6.50 22.56
CA PHE A 903 14.18 5.54 21.73
C PHE A 903 14.60 5.58 20.25
N MET A 904 15.64 6.35 19.92
CA MET A 904 16.15 6.50 18.56
C MET A 904 17.62 6.06 18.53
N PRO A 905 17.91 4.79 18.17
CA PRO A 905 19.27 4.33 17.96
C PRO A 905 20.01 5.25 17.01
N ILE A 906 21.29 5.51 17.28
CA ILE A 906 22.02 6.60 16.63
C ILE A 906 22.03 6.50 15.09
N GLN A 907 22.06 5.27 14.57
CA GLN A 907 22.09 4.94 13.15
C GLN A 907 20.71 4.96 12.48
N SER A 908 19.63 5.08 13.24
CA SER A 908 18.29 5.20 12.65
C SER A 908 17.90 6.63 12.32
N VAL A 909 18.74 7.62 12.69
CA VAL A 909 18.46 9.06 12.59
C VAL A 909 19.30 9.73 11.49
N LEU A 910 18.62 10.40 10.57
CA LEU A 910 19.20 11.32 9.59
C LEU A 910 18.85 12.75 9.99
N PHE A 911 19.84 13.63 10.15
CA PHE A 911 19.63 14.99 10.69
C PHE A 911 20.36 16.07 9.89
N ASP A 912 19.86 17.31 9.95
CA ASP A 912 20.44 18.44 9.24
C ASP A 912 21.79 18.82 9.84
N ARG A 913 22.82 18.92 9.00
CA ARG A 913 24.17 19.30 9.41
C ARG A 913 24.21 20.68 10.09
N ASN A 914 23.29 21.59 9.76
CA ASN A 914 23.24 22.90 10.41
C ASN A 914 23.02 22.80 11.92
N LEU A 915 22.36 21.75 12.40
CA LEU A 915 22.22 21.51 13.85
C LEU A 915 23.58 21.34 14.53
N PHE A 916 24.53 20.68 13.87
CA PHE A 916 25.90 20.57 14.35
C PHE A 916 26.63 21.91 14.34
N VAL A 917 26.47 22.70 13.28
CA VAL A 917 27.11 24.02 13.15
C VAL A 917 26.60 24.99 14.23
N GLU A 918 25.29 24.99 14.48
CA GLU A 918 24.64 25.92 15.40
C GLU A 918 24.74 25.48 16.87
N ARG A 919 24.69 24.17 17.13
CA ARG A 919 24.51 23.63 18.49
C ARG A 919 25.62 22.68 18.95
N GLY A 920 26.62 22.45 18.10
CA GLY A 920 27.74 21.54 18.39
C GLY A 920 27.37 20.05 18.26
N GLY A 921 28.35 19.19 18.52
CA GLY A 921 28.26 17.73 18.33
C GLY A 921 28.18 16.93 19.63
N LEU A 922 28.53 15.65 19.58
CA LEU A 922 28.54 14.74 20.72
C LEU A 922 29.33 15.32 21.92
N PRO A 923 28.83 15.19 23.17
CA PRO A 923 29.60 15.56 24.35
C PRO A 923 30.87 14.70 24.49
N GLU A 924 32.05 15.32 24.40
CA GLU A 924 33.35 14.61 24.36
C GLU A 924 33.77 14.02 25.72
N ASP A 925 33.15 14.47 26.83
CA ASP A 925 33.37 13.96 28.18
C ASP A 925 32.48 12.74 28.54
N MET A 926 31.78 12.18 27.55
CA MET A 926 30.86 11.05 27.73
C MET A 926 31.19 9.90 26.78
N GLU A 927 31.18 8.69 27.33
CA GLU A 927 31.38 7.44 26.57
C GLU A 927 30.09 6.63 26.37
N ALA A 928 28.99 7.04 26.99
CA ALA A 928 27.69 6.41 26.87
C ALA A 928 26.58 7.46 27.01
N LEU A 929 25.42 7.20 26.38
CA LEU A 929 24.29 8.13 26.29
C LEU A 929 24.62 9.46 25.59
N GLU A 930 25.73 9.53 24.85
CA GLU A 930 26.15 10.74 24.16
C GLU A 930 25.18 11.12 23.03
N ASP A 931 24.58 10.12 22.40
CA ASP A 931 23.57 10.22 21.36
C ASP A 931 22.25 10.77 21.93
N TRP A 932 21.85 10.29 23.11
CA TRP A 932 20.68 10.80 23.81
C TRP A 932 20.81 12.29 24.12
N VAL A 933 21.97 12.73 24.60
CA VAL A 933 22.24 14.16 24.84
C VAL A 933 22.20 14.95 23.53
N LEU A 934 22.74 14.39 22.44
CA LEU A 934 22.71 15.02 21.12
C LEU A 934 21.28 15.21 20.61
N TRP A 935 20.45 14.17 20.67
CA TRP A 935 19.06 14.21 20.21
C TRP A 935 18.22 15.20 20.98
N ASN A 936 18.36 15.25 22.31
CA ASN A 936 17.69 16.26 23.13
C ASN A 936 18.16 17.68 22.75
N ARG A 937 19.45 17.89 22.47
CA ARG A 937 19.96 19.18 22.01
C ARG A 937 19.37 19.60 20.66
N TYR A 938 19.33 18.67 19.71
CA TYR A 938 18.83 18.93 18.36
C TYR A 938 17.32 19.07 18.31
N ALA A 939 16.60 18.47 19.27
CA ALA A 939 15.16 18.56 19.42
C ALA A 939 14.64 19.91 19.96
N GLN A 940 15.48 20.77 20.53
CA GLN A 940 15.01 22.05 21.09
C GLN A 940 14.41 22.95 20.00
N GLY A 941 13.12 23.25 20.10
CA GLY A 941 12.41 24.08 19.12
C GLY A 941 12.27 23.44 17.74
N ASN A 942 12.62 22.16 17.59
CA ASN A 942 12.68 21.45 16.33
C ASN A 942 11.79 20.21 16.35
N ARG A 943 11.31 19.80 15.18
CA ARG A 943 10.50 18.58 15.00
C ARG A 943 11.26 17.56 14.20
N PHE A 944 11.16 16.29 14.62
CA PHE A 944 11.67 15.15 13.86
C PHE A 944 10.51 14.37 13.25
N ILE A 945 10.74 13.72 12.10
CA ILE A 945 9.76 12.85 11.44
C ILE A 945 10.01 11.41 11.88
N TYR A 946 8.95 10.72 12.29
CA TYR A 946 8.95 9.28 12.45
C TYR A 946 8.57 8.58 11.14
N VAL A 947 9.35 7.58 10.74
CA VAL A 947 9.05 6.70 9.61
C VAL A 947 8.84 5.27 10.13
N PRO A 948 7.60 4.72 10.11
CA PRO A 948 7.28 3.39 10.64
C PRO A 948 7.72 2.26 9.68
N LYS A 949 8.99 2.31 9.24
CA LYS A 949 9.61 1.33 8.36
C LYS A 949 10.91 0.82 8.98
N LEU A 950 11.11 -0.50 8.98
CA LEU A 950 12.33 -1.12 9.49
C LEU A 950 13.44 -1.01 8.44
N THR A 951 14.43 -0.15 8.70
CA THR A 951 15.51 0.13 7.72
C THR A 951 16.93 0.07 8.29
N SER A 952 17.11 -0.26 9.57
CA SER A 952 18.44 -0.50 10.16
C SER A 952 18.41 -1.57 11.25
N MET A 953 19.59 -2.01 11.68
CA MET A 953 19.79 -3.04 12.69
C MET A 953 20.94 -2.67 13.61
N TYR A 954 20.79 -2.93 14.91
CA TYR A 954 21.88 -2.78 15.90
C TYR A 954 22.03 -3.99 16.80
N ARG A 955 23.25 -4.24 17.29
CA ARG A 955 23.58 -5.48 17.99
C ARG A 955 23.66 -5.33 19.51
N THR A 956 23.03 -6.26 20.24
CA THR A 956 23.08 -6.33 21.71
C THR A 956 23.49 -7.71 22.21
N PRO A 957 24.33 -7.83 23.25
CA PRO A 957 24.77 -9.14 23.76
C PRO A 957 23.58 -9.93 24.31
N CYS A 958 23.54 -11.25 24.16
CA CYS A 958 22.54 -12.11 24.78
C CYS A 958 22.83 -12.41 26.26
N ASP A 959 24.11 -12.38 26.64
CA ASP A 959 24.58 -12.71 27.99
C ASP A 959 24.03 -11.71 29.03
N PRO A 960 23.24 -12.17 30.02
CA PRO A 960 22.67 -11.31 31.04
C PRO A 960 23.71 -10.54 31.85
N GLU A 961 24.90 -11.10 32.07
CA GLU A 961 25.95 -10.44 32.84
C GLU A 961 26.56 -9.28 32.05
N ARG A 962 26.93 -9.50 30.78
CA ARG A 962 27.33 -8.41 29.87
C ARG A 962 26.26 -7.33 29.70
N ARG A 963 24.98 -7.70 29.67
CA ARG A 963 23.88 -6.71 29.65
C ARG A 963 23.85 -5.88 30.92
N ARG A 964 24.02 -6.51 32.08
CA ARG A 964 24.09 -5.81 33.37
C ARG A 964 25.28 -4.85 33.42
N GLN A 965 26.46 -5.28 33.00
CA GLN A 965 27.66 -4.43 32.94
C GLN A 965 27.46 -3.23 32.00
N ARG A 966 26.82 -3.43 30.84
CA ARG A 966 26.44 -2.32 29.94
C ARG A 966 25.43 -1.38 30.60
N GLN A 967 24.45 -1.92 31.32
CA GLN A 967 23.47 -1.12 32.05
C GLN A 967 24.13 -0.31 33.17
N GLU A 968 25.10 -0.86 33.90
CA GLU A 968 25.88 -0.12 34.91
C GLU A 968 26.63 1.07 34.31
N ILE A 969 27.22 0.90 33.11
CA ILE A 969 27.84 2.01 32.36
C ILE A 969 26.80 3.10 32.04
N PHE A 970 25.59 2.71 31.60
CA PHE A 970 24.51 3.67 31.36
C PHE A 970 24.05 4.36 32.64
N ASP A 971 23.90 3.62 33.74
CA ASP A 971 23.45 4.15 35.03
C ASP A 971 24.46 5.15 35.61
N VAL A 972 25.76 4.90 35.44
CA VAL A 972 26.83 5.83 35.83
C VAL A 972 26.83 7.09 34.96
N ALA A 973 26.60 6.95 33.65
CA ALA A 973 26.55 8.09 32.73
C ALA A 973 25.25 8.92 32.87
N TYR A 974 24.17 8.32 33.35
CA TYR A 974 22.83 8.91 33.35
C TYR A 974 22.70 10.25 34.10
N PRO A 975 23.26 10.44 35.32
CA PRO A 975 23.17 11.73 36.02
C PRO A 975 23.81 12.88 35.24
N LEU A 976 24.98 12.65 34.63
CA LEU A 976 25.67 13.64 33.79
C LEU A 976 24.87 13.91 32.51
N ALA A 977 24.36 12.86 31.87
CA ALA A 977 23.52 12.98 30.68
C ALA A 977 22.25 13.81 30.99
N LEU A 978 21.56 13.50 32.08
CA LEU A 978 20.35 14.19 32.52
C LEU A 978 20.63 15.66 32.88
N ALA A 979 21.76 15.94 33.54
CA ALA A 979 22.19 17.31 33.82
C ALA A 979 22.40 18.10 32.53
N ARG A 980 23.01 17.50 31.51
CA ARG A 980 23.19 18.10 30.18
C ARG A 980 21.87 18.30 29.46
N VAL A 981 20.95 17.33 29.47
CA VAL A 981 19.60 17.47 28.89
C VAL A 981 18.83 18.61 29.58
N ARG A 982 18.93 18.74 30.92
CA ARG A 982 18.33 19.85 31.68
C ARG A 982 18.93 21.20 31.33
N ALA A 983 20.25 21.31 31.25
CA ALA A 983 20.95 22.53 30.85
C ALA A 983 20.58 22.97 29.42
N SER A 984 20.16 22.01 28.60
CA SER A 984 19.66 22.22 27.25
C SER A 984 18.22 22.82 27.21
N GLY A 985 17.57 23.03 28.35
CA GLY A 985 16.30 23.77 28.43
C GLY A 985 15.03 22.96 28.16
N GLN A 986 15.11 21.66 27.84
CA GLN A 986 13.93 20.81 27.61
C GLN A 986 13.19 20.38 28.88
N LEU A 987 13.82 20.46 30.06
CA LEU A 987 13.28 19.93 31.33
C LEU A 987 12.93 21.03 32.36
N LEU A 988 12.69 22.28 31.94
CA LEU A 988 12.34 23.37 32.87
C LEU A 988 11.00 23.13 33.63
N ASN A 989 10.15 22.19 33.20
CA ASN A 989 8.82 21.94 33.79
C ASN A 989 8.52 20.49 34.20
N CYS A 990 9.50 19.59 34.28
CA CYS A 990 9.25 18.20 34.69
C CYS A 990 9.87 17.91 36.06
N GLN A 991 9.04 17.89 37.11
CA GLN A 991 9.39 17.26 38.38
C GLN A 991 9.60 15.76 38.15
N VAL A 992 10.86 15.32 38.11
CA VAL A 992 11.21 13.90 38.06
C VAL A 992 11.12 13.35 39.49
N LYS A 993 10.07 12.60 39.79
CA LYS A 993 10.12 11.60 40.87
C LYS A 993 10.96 10.44 40.35
N VAL A 994 12.12 10.21 40.96
CA VAL A 994 12.94 9.01 40.75
C VAL A 994 12.19 7.82 41.35
N PRO A 995 11.75 6.81 40.58
CA PRO A 995 11.35 5.53 41.13
C PRO A 995 12.60 4.65 41.19
N LEU A 996 13.24 4.62 42.36
CA LEU A 996 14.07 3.49 42.75
C LEU A 996 13.11 2.32 42.97
N GLU A 997 12.73 1.60 41.91
CA GLU A 997 12.20 0.22 41.92
C GLU A 997 11.65 -0.16 40.53
N ALA A 998 12.42 -0.96 39.79
CA ALA A 998 11.92 -2.15 39.07
C ALA A 998 13.07 -2.79 38.27
N GLY A 999 13.69 -3.82 38.85
CA GLY A 999 14.34 -4.84 38.02
C GLY A 999 13.26 -5.70 37.36
N ARG A 1000 13.26 -5.75 36.02
CA ARG A 1000 12.86 -6.90 35.21
C ARG A 1000 13.21 -6.71 33.74
#